data_AF-A0AA38WA26-F1
#
_entry.id   AF-A0AA38WA26-F1
#
_cell.length_a   1.000
_cell.length_b   1.000
_cell.length_c   1.000
_cell.angle_alpha   90.00
_cell.angle_beta   90.00
_cell.angle_gamma   90.00
#
_symmetry.space_group_name_H-M   'P 1'
#
loop_
_entity.id
_entity.type
_entity.pdbx_description
1 polymer ?
#
loop_
_entity_poly.entity_id
_entity_poly.type
_entity_poly.pdbx_seq_one_letter_code
_entity_poly.pdbx_strand_id
1 'polypeptide(L)'
;MANADLRMFMDDLKKIIHGNHHPLMNNNPLVLSKKPQFQLLYQELDSIIQTLLSIHEDHHHQHHHELEKVRDLEKRFKDEAREAQDTIDLFLSSLHFRYGNLSRISAFFKTTSDLFLSALHFSKTSLDLNKILKSLETIKVELKTINIDNMKIDSSSRIEQVKTQSVAAAIGTSYTRNPLGIKKPSEEFVVGLDSDAEIIRDKLTEDTKQLCVVSIVGMGGVGKTTLATKLFNDRFLKYHFHIRAWATVSQTYVRRDFLSQILTTLKKTMTLKYGISNGSFMWLDGPPSRLFTNQVVSFPRTHTRTIRTILSFYGVEHELISTPRCSVLLRVLDLQRQTVSDFEEGLELLVHLRYLAISIGDSSEFPKSICKLWSLQTLILHKDVYTSIHLPCNITYLVNLRHLWSNCLLHLPYIEKPMNLHSISMVEFQDGVYNFQKYFPNIKKLVLYYYASDFQKCSKYLESLPYLENLKLIGPDLRWGRIAFLATLKKLSLVNCELPWPYMLIIQLLPNLEVLKLRGILTIGERQWDACEQQFQQLKFLMLELLDIEHWKASSTSFPCLKRLALWMCEDLEEIPLEIGEIATLELIEIDSRSNSVVKSVKRIQQEQQDEGNDELKITVDGKELSFFSSQHGSSESE
;
A
#
# COMPACT_ATOMS: atom_id res chain seq x y z
N MET A 1 -13.99 -11.58 -9.98
CA MET A 1 -14.42 -11.01 -8.69
C MET A 1 -14.04 -11.90 -7.49
N ALA A 2 -12.77 -12.34 -7.37
CA ALA A 2 -12.29 -12.96 -6.13
C ALA A 2 -11.60 -11.89 -5.28
N ASN A 3 -12.17 -11.56 -4.12
CA ASN A 3 -11.53 -10.68 -3.13
C ASN A 3 -10.12 -11.22 -2.84
N ALA A 4 -9.10 -10.34 -2.81
CA ALA A 4 -7.73 -10.72 -2.49
C ALA A 4 -7.64 -11.56 -1.21
N ASP A 5 -8.49 -11.26 -0.21
CA ASP A 5 -8.59 -11.99 1.04
C ASP A 5 -8.99 -13.48 0.85
N LEU A 6 -9.95 -13.76 -0.03
CA LEU A 6 -10.42 -15.12 -0.33
C LEU A 6 -9.36 -15.91 -1.11
N ARG A 7 -8.70 -15.26 -2.08
CA ARG A 7 -7.59 -15.88 -2.82
C ARG A 7 -6.44 -16.25 -1.88
N MET A 8 -6.07 -15.34 -0.98
CA MET A 8 -5.06 -15.62 0.05
C MET A 8 -5.47 -16.77 0.96
N PHE A 9 -6.74 -16.83 1.38
CA PHE A 9 -7.25 -17.95 2.17
C PHE A 9 -7.12 -19.28 1.41
N MET A 10 -7.52 -19.33 0.14
CA MET A 10 -7.42 -20.53 -0.70
C MET A 10 -5.97 -21.00 -0.88
N ASP A 11 -5.03 -20.05 -1.06
CA ASP A 11 -3.60 -20.36 -1.16
C ASP A 11 -3.03 -20.91 0.15
N ASP A 12 -3.46 -20.36 1.30
CA ASP A 12 -3.02 -20.87 2.60
C ASP A 12 -3.63 -22.24 2.92
N LEU A 13 -4.89 -22.45 2.55
CA LEU A 13 -5.55 -23.75 2.65
C LEU A 13 -4.84 -24.81 1.81
N LYS A 14 -4.44 -24.46 0.56
CA LYS A 14 -3.57 -25.31 -0.28
C LYS A 14 -2.27 -25.66 0.44
N LYS A 15 -1.57 -24.69 1.04
CA LYS A 15 -0.32 -24.96 1.76
C LYS A 15 -0.51 -25.93 2.92
N ILE A 16 -1.61 -25.79 3.68
CA ILE A 16 -1.97 -26.69 4.79
C ILE A 16 -2.20 -28.12 4.29
N ILE A 17 -2.93 -28.27 3.18
CA ILE A 17 -3.24 -29.58 2.57
C ILE A 17 -1.96 -30.29 2.12
N HIS A 18 -1.07 -29.58 1.43
CA HIS A 18 0.14 -30.14 0.81
C HIS A 18 1.34 -30.26 1.77
N GLY A 19 1.25 -29.72 3.00
CA GLY A 19 2.21 -29.99 4.09
C GLY A 19 3.56 -29.28 4.02
N ASN A 20 3.75 -28.32 3.11
CA ASN A 20 5.10 -27.92 2.70
C ASN A 20 5.84 -26.89 3.57
N HIS A 21 5.29 -26.38 4.68
CA HIS A 21 5.84 -25.14 5.28
C HIS A 21 6.09 -25.06 6.81
N HIS A 22 6.02 -26.14 7.61
CA HIS A 22 6.61 -26.11 8.98
C HIS A 22 6.82 -27.50 9.59
N PRO A 23 7.91 -27.79 10.32
CA PRO A 23 8.10 -29.03 11.10
C PRO A 23 7.08 -29.31 12.24
N LEU A 24 6.16 -28.38 12.56
CA LEU A 24 5.09 -28.54 13.57
C LEU A 24 3.73 -28.85 12.92
N MET A 25 3.61 -28.57 11.62
CA MET A 25 2.45 -28.87 10.78
C MET A 25 2.70 -30.13 9.95
N ASN A 26 3.96 -30.30 9.51
CA ASN A 26 4.46 -31.51 8.91
C ASN A 26 4.58 -32.58 10.01
N ASN A 27 3.94 -33.73 9.80
CA ASN A 27 3.87 -34.86 10.74
C ASN A 27 3.05 -34.64 12.02
N ASN A 28 2.26 -33.56 12.14
CA ASN A 28 1.33 -33.44 13.27
C ASN A 28 0.10 -34.35 13.06
N PRO A 29 -0.12 -35.36 13.91
CA PRO A 29 -1.18 -36.34 13.69
C PRO A 29 -2.58 -35.71 13.69
N LEU A 30 -2.78 -34.60 14.41
CA LEU A 30 -4.07 -33.89 14.44
C LEU A 30 -4.34 -33.13 13.14
N VAL A 31 -3.33 -32.48 12.56
CA VAL A 31 -3.46 -31.81 11.25
C VAL A 31 -3.69 -32.85 10.15
N LEU A 32 -2.93 -33.95 10.19
CA LEU A 32 -3.08 -35.06 9.23
C LEU A 32 -4.48 -35.67 9.28
N SER A 33 -5.04 -35.89 10.49
CA SER A 33 -6.39 -36.43 10.65
C SER A 33 -7.50 -35.54 10.08
N LYS A 34 -7.24 -34.23 9.94
CA LYS A 34 -8.21 -33.23 9.45
C LYS A 34 -8.00 -32.84 7.99
N LYS A 35 -6.94 -33.33 7.32
CA LYS A 35 -6.66 -33.08 5.89
C LYS A 35 -7.86 -33.33 4.96
N PRO A 36 -8.65 -34.41 5.11
CA PRO A 36 -9.82 -34.64 4.25
C PRO A 36 -10.86 -33.52 4.36
N GLN A 37 -11.08 -32.97 5.56
CA GLN A 37 -12.01 -31.86 5.76
C GLN A 37 -11.50 -30.56 5.11
N PHE A 38 -10.19 -30.30 5.16
CA PHE A 38 -9.58 -29.16 4.46
C PHE A 38 -9.69 -29.29 2.93
N GLN A 39 -9.50 -30.50 2.39
CA GLN A 39 -9.66 -30.78 0.96
C GLN A 39 -11.10 -30.57 0.49
N LEU A 40 -12.08 -31.08 1.26
CA LEU A 40 -13.50 -30.89 0.95
C LEU A 40 -13.89 -29.41 0.98
N LEU A 41 -13.46 -28.67 2.01
CA LEU A 41 -13.67 -27.23 2.08
C LEU A 41 -13.07 -26.50 0.87
N TYR A 42 -11.85 -26.85 0.47
CA TYR A 42 -11.20 -26.26 -0.71
C TYR A 42 -12.04 -26.51 -1.98
N GLN A 43 -12.51 -27.73 -2.19
CA GLN A 43 -13.32 -28.10 -3.36
C GLN A 43 -14.65 -27.35 -3.41
N GLU A 44 -15.33 -27.20 -2.28
CA GLU A 44 -16.60 -26.47 -2.21
C GLU A 44 -16.43 -24.97 -2.46
N LEU A 45 -15.42 -24.35 -1.85
CA LEU A 45 -15.09 -22.94 -2.09
C LEU A 45 -14.72 -22.70 -3.56
N ASP A 46 -13.89 -23.56 -4.15
CA ASP A 46 -13.47 -23.46 -5.56
C ASP A 46 -14.67 -23.61 -6.50
N SER A 47 -15.54 -24.59 -6.25
CA SER A 47 -16.75 -24.82 -7.05
C SER A 47 -17.70 -23.62 -7.04
N ILE A 48 -17.90 -22.96 -5.90
CA ILE A 48 -18.74 -21.76 -5.80
C ILE A 48 -18.08 -20.59 -6.54
N ILE A 49 -16.76 -20.41 -6.40
CA ILE A 49 -16.02 -19.36 -7.12
C ILE A 49 -16.18 -19.53 -8.63
N GLN A 50 -16.01 -20.75 -9.17
CA GLN A 50 -16.19 -21.00 -10.61
C GLN A 50 -17.63 -20.72 -11.08
N THR A 51 -18.62 -21.10 -10.27
CA THR A 51 -20.05 -20.84 -10.58
C THR A 51 -20.36 -19.34 -10.60
N LEU A 52 -19.81 -18.58 -9.66
CA LEU A 52 -19.96 -17.13 -9.65
C LEU A 52 -19.27 -16.49 -10.86
N LEU A 53 -18.10 -16.98 -11.28
CA LEU A 53 -17.41 -16.48 -12.48
C LEU A 53 -18.24 -16.71 -13.75
N SER A 54 -18.83 -17.89 -13.94
CA SER A 54 -19.66 -18.18 -15.11
C SER A 54 -20.90 -17.28 -15.19
N ILE A 55 -21.58 -17.04 -14.06
CA ILE A 55 -22.75 -16.15 -14.00
C ILE A 55 -22.37 -14.71 -14.40
N HIS A 56 -21.19 -14.23 -14.00
CA HIS A 56 -20.74 -12.87 -14.34
C HIS A 56 -20.31 -12.70 -15.80
N GLU A 57 -19.97 -13.78 -16.51
CA GLU A 57 -19.62 -13.75 -17.93
C GLU A 57 -20.86 -13.71 -18.83
N ASP A 58 -21.98 -14.30 -18.40
CA ASP A 58 -23.23 -14.39 -19.18
C ASP A 58 -24.14 -13.14 -19.07
N HIS A 59 -24.07 -12.39 -17.95
CA HIS A 59 -24.97 -11.25 -17.70
C HIS A 59 -24.45 -9.91 -18.27
N HIS A 60 -24.46 -9.76 -19.60
CA HIS A 60 -24.27 -8.45 -20.23
C HIS A 60 -25.58 -7.66 -20.46
N HIS A 61 -26.77 -8.28 -20.38
CA HIS A 61 -28.03 -7.56 -20.52
C HIS A 61 -29.16 -8.09 -19.61
N GLN A 62 -29.81 -7.15 -18.91
CA GLN A 62 -31.18 -7.18 -18.36
C GLN A 62 -31.56 -8.30 -17.36
N HIS A 63 -31.45 -8.03 -16.04
CA HIS A 63 -32.50 -8.30 -15.02
C HIS A 63 -32.04 -7.82 -13.61
N HIS A 64 -32.64 -6.75 -13.08
CA HIS A 64 -32.19 -6.06 -11.85
C HIS A 64 -32.44 -6.85 -10.54
N HIS A 65 -33.48 -7.69 -10.50
CA HIS A 65 -33.90 -8.43 -9.30
C HIS A 65 -33.06 -9.70 -9.04
N GLU A 66 -32.53 -10.32 -10.09
CA GLU A 66 -31.66 -11.50 -9.98
C GLU A 66 -30.24 -11.11 -9.57
N LEU A 67 -29.76 -9.95 -10.02
CA LEU A 67 -28.49 -9.36 -9.58
C LEU A 67 -28.47 -9.09 -8.08
N GLU A 68 -29.60 -8.72 -7.47
CA GLU A 68 -29.68 -8.48 -6.02
C GLU A 68 -29.61 -9.79 -5.22
N LYS A 69 -30.27 -10.86 -5.68
CA LYS A 69 -30.17 -12.21 -5.07
C LYS A 69 -28.76 -12.79 -5.17
N VAL A 70 -28.12 -12.67 -6.33
CA VAL A 70 -26.72 -13.09 -6.51
C VAL A 70 -25.80 -12.30 -5.58
N ARG A 71 -26.03 -10.99 -5.41
CA ARG A 71 -25.26 -10.13 -4.50
C ARG A 71 -25.41 -10.55 -3.03
N ASP A 72 -26.61 -10.95 -2.60
CA ASP A 72 -26.83 -11.48 -1.25
C ASP A 72 -26.14 -12.84 -1.02
N LEU A 73 -26.25 -13.75 -2.00
CA LEU A 73 -25.55 -15.04 -1.98
C LEU A 73 -24.03 -14.88 -1.95
N GLU A 74 -23.48 -13.94 -2.72
CA GLU A 74 -22.06 -13.61 -2.64
C GLU A 74 -21.66 -13.12 -1.25
N LYS A 75 -22.50 -12.31 -0.59
CA LYS A 75 -22.24 -11.80 0.75
C LYS A 75 -22.23 -12.96 1.75
N ARG A 76 -23.25 -13.82 1.74
CA ARG A 76 -23.33 -15.05 2.55
C ARG A 76 -22.12 -15.95 2.33
N PHE A 77 -21.73 -16.18 1.07
CA PHE A 77 -20.53 -16.95 0.72
C PHE A 77 -19.26 -16.35 1.32
N LYS A 78 -19.08 -15.03 1.22
CA LYS A 78 -17.93 -14.32 1.82
C LYS A 78 -17.93 -14.44 3.34
N ASP A 79 -19.08 -14.41 3.99
CA ASP A 79 -19.21 -14.56 5.45
C ASP A 79 -18.84 -15.98 5.88
N GLU A 80 -19.35 -17.01 5.21
CA GLU A 80 -19.01 -18.43 5.46
C GLU A 80 -17.53 -18.73 5.22
N ALA A 81 -16.95 -18.20 4.14
CA ALA A 81 -15.51 -18.36 3.89
C ALA A 81 -14.65 -17.70 4.98
N ARG A 82 -15.10 -16.58 5.56
CA ARG A 82 -14.42 -15.95 6.70
C ARG A 82 -14.55 -16.78 7.97
N GLU A 83 -15.72 -17.35 8.25
CA GLU A 83 -15.94 -18.24 9.40
C GLU A 83 -15.10 -19.51 9.28
N ALA A 84 -14.98 -20.07 8.07
CA ALA A 84 -14.13 -21.21 7.78
C ALA A 84 -12.66 -20.89 8.09
N GLN A 85 -12.20 -19.74 7.63
CA GLN A 85 -10.84 -19.29 7.86
C GLN A 85 -10.56 -19.08 9.36
N ASP A 86 -11.47 -18.43 10.09
CA ASP A 86 -11.32 -18.20 11.53
C ASP A 86 -11.30 -19.52 12.31
N THR A 87 -12.13 -20.48 11.92
CA THR A 87 -12.17 -21.82 12.53
C THR A 87 -10.85 -22.57 12.35
N ILE A 88 -10.27 -22.50 11.15
CA ILE A 88 -8.97 -23.11 10.84
C ILE A 88 -7.85 -22.39 11.60
N ASP A 89 -7.82 -21.05 11.54
CA ASP A 89 -6.79 -20.24 12.17
C ASP A 89 -6.79 -20.48 13.70
N LEU A 90 -7.95 -20.54 14.35
CA LEU A 90 -8.07 -20.89 15.77
C LEU A 90 -7.57 -22.31 16.08
N PHE A 91 -7.90 -23.29 15.23
CA PHE A 91 -7.39 -24.65 15.36
C PHE A 91 -5.86 -24.69 15.29
N LEU A 92 -5.26 -23.99 14.32
CA LEU A 92 -3.80 -23.92 14.16
C LEU A 92 -3.11 -23.25 15.35
N SER A 93 -3.69 -22.16 15.86
CA SER A 93 -3.15 -21.48 17.05
C SER A 93 -3.20 -22.37 18.29
N SER A 94 -4.26 -23.18 18.44
CA SER A 94 -4.37 -24.14 19.55
C SER A 94 -3.31 -25.24 19.49
N LEU A 95 -2.89 -25.64 18.28
CA LEU A 95 -1.80 -26.60 18.08
C LEU A 95 -0.45 -25.95 18.40
N HIS A 96 -0.20 -24.74 17.91
CA HIS A 96 1.04 -24.01 18.20
C HIS A 96 1.28 -23.85 19.71
N PHE A 97 0.23 -23.51 20.45
CA PHE A 97 0.29 -23.37 21.91
C PHE A 97 0.64 -24.68 22.63
N ARG A 98 0.10 -25.82 22.17
CA ARG A 98 0.27 -27.12 22.84
C ARG A 98 1.64 -27.74 22.63
N TYR A 99 2.24 -27.49 21.47
CA TYR A 99 3.56 -28.01 21.09
C TYR A 99 4.70 -26.97 21.29
N GLY A 100 4.37 -25.72 21.61
CA GLY A 100 5.31 -24.70 22.07
C GLY A 100 5.64 -24.88 23.56
N ASN A 101 6.87 -24.55 23.97
CA ASN A 101 7.38 -24.72 25.33
C ASN A 101 6.48 -24.05 26.41
N LEU A 102 5.62 -24.84 27.05
CA LEU A 102 4.65 -24.45 28.09
C LEU A 102 5.30 -23.88 29.37
N SER A 103 6.58 -24.15 29.60
CA SER A 103 7.29 -23.89 30.85
C SER A 103 7.58 -22.41 31.15
N ARG A 104 7.51 -21.51 30.15
CA ARG A 104 7.61 -20.05 30.36
C ARG A 104 6.26 -19.36 30.50
N ILE A 105 5.21 -19.97 29.95
CA ILE A 105 3.85 -19.42 29.94
C ILE A 105 3.20 -19.55 31.34
N SER A 106 3.54 -20.60 32.12
CA SER A 106 3.05 -20.74 33.49
C SER A 106 3.54 -19.65 34.45
N ALA A 107 4.73 -19.08 34.20
CA ALA A 107 5.26 -17.96 34.98
C ALA A 107 4.54 -16.63 34.71
N PHE A 108 3.84 -16.53 33.57
CA PHE A 108 3.08 -15.37 33.10
C PHE A 108 1.80 -15.12 33.92
N PHE A 109 1.25 -16.16 34.54
CA PHE A 109 -0.08 -16.14 35.16
C PHE A 109 -0.02 -16.26 36.69
N LYS A 110 0.58 -15.26 37.36
CA LYS A 110 0.47 -15.16 38.83
C LYS A 110 -0.87 -14.58 39.32
N THR A 111 -1.69 -14.00 38.43
CA THR A 111 -2.99 -13.44 38.79
C THR A 111 -4.01 -13.65 37.68
N THR A 112 -4.55 -14.87 37.63
CA THR A 112 -5.92 -15.28 37.26
C THR A 112 -5.87 -16.72 36.75
N SER A 113 -5.81 -17.64 37.71
CA SER A 113 -6.48 -18.92 37.56
C SER A 113 -7.92 -18.68 37.07
N ASP A 114 -8.40 -19.56 36.19
CA ASP A 114 -9.79 -19.71 35.72
C ASP A 114 -10.20 -19.05 34.39
N LEU A 115 -9.76 -17.85 33.98
CA LEU A 115 -10.28 -17.21 32.74
C LEU A 115 -9.57 -17.62 31.43
N PHE A 116 -8.31 -18.04 31.50
CA PHE A 116 -7.54 -18.47 30.31
C PHE A 116 -7.68 -19.97 30.04
N LEU A 117 -7.63 -20.79 31.09
CA LEU A 117 -7.97 -22.20 30.99
C LEU A 117 -9.44 -22.39 30.59
N SER A 118 -10.40 -21.56 31.04
CA SER A 118 -11.79 -21.64 30.54
C SER A 118 -11.93 -21.21 29.07
N ALA A 119 -11.18 -20.20 28.61
CA ALA A 119 -11.18 -19.77 27.21
C ALA A 119 -10.50 -20.78 26.27
N LEU A 120 -9.48 -21.51 26.76
CA LEU A 120 -8.84 -22.62 26.06
C LEU A 120 -9.53 -23.98 26.32
N HIS A 121 -10.37 -24.12 27.34
CA HIS A 121 -11.24 -25.29 27.57
C HIS A 121 -12.36 -25.39 26.53
N PHE A 122 -12.57 -24.35 25.71
CA PHE A 122 -13.37 -24.47 24.50
C PHE A 122 -12.66 -25.30 23.41
N SER A 123 -11.38 -25.65 23.58
CA SER A 123 -10.72 -26.67 22.76
C SER A 123 -11.15 -28.08 23.19
N LYS A 124 -12.35 -28.48 22.74
CA LYS A 124 -12.31 -29.76 22.02
C LYS A 124 -11.38 -29.51 20.84
N THR A 125 -10.33 -30.32 20.72
CA THR A 125 -9.47 -30.48 19.53
C THR A 125 -10.23 -30.83 18.24
N SER A 126 -11.54 -30.66 18.23
CA SER A 126 -12.43 -30.90 17.12
C SER A 126 -12.53 -29.64 16.30
N LEU A 127 -11.70 -29.55 15.25
CA LEU A 127 -12.08 -28.80 14.07
C LEU A 127 -13.45 -29.34 13.60
N ASP A 128 -14.49 -28.50 13.67
CA ASP A 128 -15.83 -28.80 13.18
C ASP A 128 -16.19 -27.81 12.07
N LEU A 129 -15.98 -28.25 10.83
CA LEU A 129 -16.35 -27.50 9.63
C LEU A 129 -17.72 -27.93 9.08
N ASN A 130 -18.42 -28.88 9.72
CA ASN A 130 -19.61 -29.49 9.12
C ASN A 130 -20.75 -28.50 8.92
N LYS A 131 -20.97 -27.59 9.88
CA LYS A 131 -21.98 -26.53 9.77
C LYS A 131 -21.70 -25.59 8.59
N ILE A 132 -20.43 -25.21 8.44
CA ILE A 132 -19.96 -24.32 7.37
C ILE A 132 -20.09 -25.01 6.02
N LEU A 133 -19.64 -26.26 5.91
CA LEU A 133 -19.76 -27.06 4.69
C LEU A 133 -21.22 -27.20 4.25
N LYS A 134 -22.14 -27.46 5.19
CA LYS A 134 -23.57 -27.54 4.89
C LYS A 134 -24.16 -26.20 4.43
N SER A 135 -23.70 -25.09 4.99
CA SER A 135 -24.09 -23.74 4.54
C SER A 135 -23.57 -23.45 3.13
N LEU A 136 -22.31 -23.79 2.84
CA LEU A 136 -21.71 -23.67 1.51
C LEU A 136 -22.43 -24.53 0.47
N GLU A 137 -22.80 -25.78 0.81
CA GLU A 137 -23.62 -26.63 -0.05
C GLU A 137 -24.97 -25.98 -0.37
N THR A 138 -25.61 -25.36 0.63
CA THR A 138 -26.89 -24.66 0.45
C THR A 138 -26.73 -23.47 -0.52
N ILE A 139 -25.71 -22.64 -0.33
CA ILE A 139 -25.39 -21.51 -1.22
C ILE A 139 -25.11 -21.99 -2.65
N LYS A 140 -24.37 -23.09 -2.79
CA LYS A 140 -24.05 -23.70 -4.10
C LYS A 140 -25.30 -24.19 -4.83
N VAL A 141 -26.24 -24.81 -4.11
CA VAL A 141 -27.52 -25.24 -4.69
C VAL A 141 -28.34 -24.03 -5.13
N GLU A 142 -28.49 -23.01 -4.27
CA GLU A 142 -29.22 -21.77 -4.59
C GLU A 142 -28.62 -21.07 -5.84
N LEU A 143 -27.29 -20.99 -5.96
CA LEU A 143 -26.61 -20.42 -7.13
C LEU A 143 -26.83 -21.23 -8.41
N LYS A 144 -26.82 -22.56 -8.32
CA LYS A 144 -27.07 -23.44 -9.48
C LYS A 144 -28.51 -23.33 -9.97
N THR A 145 -29.48 -23.17 -9.07
CA THR A 145 -30.89 -22.97 -9.45
C THR A 145 -31.06 -21.68 -10.26
N ILE A 146 -30.45 -20.57 -9.81
CA ILE A 146 -30.47 -19.29 -10.54
C ILE A 146 -29.85 -19.47 -11.94
N ASN A 147 -28.72 -20.17 -12.05
CA ASN A 147 -28.07 -20.41 -13.34
C ASN A 147 -28.92 -21.27 -14.31
N ILE A 148 -29.67 -22.25 -13.79
CA ILE A 148 -30.56 -23.12 -14.59
C ILE A 148 -31.81 -22.37 -15.04
N ASP A 149 -32.37 -21.51 -14.19
CA ASP A 149 -33.55 -20.71 -14.53
C ASP A 149 -33.21 -19.73 -15.68
N ASN A 150 -32.00 -19.18 -15.71
CA ASN A 150 -31.51 -18.36 -16.82
C ASN A 150 -31.39 -19.15 -18.14
N MET A 151 -30.90 -20.39 -18.11
CA MET A 151 -30.85 -21.26 -19.31
C MET A 151 -32.23 -21.70 -19.82
N LYS A 152 -33.25 -21.75 -18.95
CA LYS A 152 -34.64 -22.06 -19.34
C LYS A 152 -35.41 -20.87 -19.90
N ILE A 153 -35.09 -19.66 -19.47
CA ILE A 153 -35.74 -18.44 -19.99
C ILE A 153 -35.33 -18.20 -21.45
N ASP A 154 -34.09 -18.52 -21.82
CA ASP A 154 -33.59 -18.36 -23.21
C ASP A 154 -34.23 -19.35 -24.21
N SER A 155 -34.86 -20.43 -23.71
CA SER A 155 -35.57 -21.41 -24.55
C SER A 155 -37.09 -21.22 -24.60
N SER A 156 -37.67 -20.27 -23.85
CA SER A 156 -39.13 -20.14 -23.70
C SER A 156 -39.76 -18.79 -24.05
N SER A 157 -39.00 -17.77 -24.49
CA SER A 157 -39.59 -16.51 -24.98
C SER A 157 -39.56 -16.36 -26.51
N ARG A 158 -40.32 -17.20 -27.22
CA ARG A 158 -40.90 -16.86 -28.53
C ARG A 158 -42.33 -17.41 -28.58
N ILE A 159 -43.29 -16.53 -28.93
CA ILE A 159 -44.74 -16.71 -29.10
C ILE A 159 -45.50 -16.36 -27.79
N GLU A 160 -46.12 -15.17 -27.65
CA GLU A 160 -47.32 -14.70 -28.37
C GLU A 160 -47.39 -13.16 -28.54
N GLN A 161 -47.97 -12.74 -29.67
CA GLN A 161 -48.12 -11.36 -30.14
C GLN A 161 -49.51 -10.74 -29.82
N VAL A 162 -49.50 -9.46 -29.44
CA VAL A 162 -50.30 -8.31 -29.93
C VAL A 162 -51.85 -8.31 -29.89
N LYS A 163 -52.41 -7.34 -29.15
CA LYS A 163 -53.51 -6.35 -29.45
C LYS A 163 -54.02 -5.79 -28.09
N THR A 164 -54.31 -4.51 -27.83
CA THR A 164 -55.02 -3.48 -28.63
C THR A 164 -54.87 -2.08 -27.97
N GLN A 165 -54.82 -1.04 -28.80
CA GLN A 165 -55.34 0.37 -28.70
C GLN A 165 -56.22 0.76 -27.48
N SER A 166 -56.44 2.01 -27.02
CA SER A 166 -56.01 3.41 -27.27
C SER A 166 -56.91 4.36 -26.42
N VAL A 167 -56.57 5.66 -26.33
CA VAL A 167 -57.43 6.87 -26.13
C VAL A 167 -57.50 7.59 -24.75
N ALA A 168 -57.13 8.90 -24.80
CA ALA A 168 -57.59 10.08 -24.03
C ALA A 168 -57.30 10.18 -22.52
N ALA A 169 -57.23 11.36 -21.87
CA ALA A 169 -57.07 12.78 -22.21
C ALA A 169 -56.94 13.54 -20.86
N ALA A 170 -56.21 14.66 -20.89
CA ALA A 170 -56.35 15.94 -20.15
C ALA A 170 -56.78 16.05 -18.66
N ILE A 171 -56.45 17.24 -18.11
CA ILE A 171 -56.79 17.89 -16.81
C ILE A 171 -55.63 17.78 -15.81
N GLY A 172 -54.97 18.83 -15.31
CA GLY A 172 -55.21 20.27 -15.34
C GLY A 172 -54.96 20.85 -13.94
N THR A 173 -54.06 21.85 -13.82
CA THR A 173 -54.00 22.88 -12.74
C THR A 173 -53.71 22.39 -11.30
N SER A 174 -53.07 23.08 -10.36
CA SER A 174 -52.75 24.49 -10.19
C SER A 174 -51.72 24.70 -9.06
N TYR A 175 -51.05 25.84 -9.14
CA TYR A 175 -50.34 26.62 -8.13
C TYR A 175 -50.74 26.47 -6.66
N THR A 176 -49.75 26.52 -5.76
CA THR A 176 -49.78 27.42 -4.60
C THR A 176 -48.37 27.91 -4.25
N ARG A 177 -48.27 29.23 -4.05
CA ARG A 177 -47.06 30.01 -3.74
C ARG A 177 -47.18 30.51 -2.29
N ASN A 178 -46.08 30.42 -1.54
CA ASN A 178 -45.58 31.37 -0.50
C ASN A 178 -46.24 31.45 0.91
N PRO A 179 -45.58 32.05 1.95
CA PRO A 179 -44.12 32.29 2.21
C PRO A 179 -43.65 32.29 3.72
N LEU A 180 -42.36 32.67 3.94
CA LEU A 180 -41.69 33.22 5.16
C LEU A 180 -41.31 32.22 6.28
N GLY A 181 -40.11 32.17 6.87
CA GLY A 181 -38.86 32.90 6.73
C GLY A 181 -38.01 32.69 8.00
N ILE A 182 -36.85 32.02 7.91
CA ILE A 182 -35.79 32.05 8.94
C ILE A 182 -34.44 32.04 8.22
N LYS A 183 -33.68 33.14 8.36
CA LYS A 183 -32.33 33.31 7.81
C LYS A 183 -31.32 32.39 8.51
N LYS A 184 -30.48 31.70 7.73
CA LYS A 184 -29.20 31.10 8.16
C LYS A 184 -28.08 31.53 7.20
N PRO A 185 -26.81 31.52 7.65
CA PRO A 185 -25.75 32.36 7.13
C PRO A 185 -25.25 31.88 5.76
N SER A 186 -24.79 32.86 4.98
CA SER A 186 -24.31 32.82 3.60
C SER A 186 -23.57 31.55 3.18
N GLU A 187 -24.21 30.77 2.32
CA GLU A 187 -23.54 29.94 1.32
C GLU A 187 -22.98 30.89 0.26
N GLU A 188 -21.66 30.86 0.01
CA GLU A 188 -21.07 31.51 -1.15
C GLU A 188 -21.75 30.96 -2.41
N PHE A 189 -22.47 31.81 -3.13
CA PHE A 189 -23.12 31.46 -4.39
C PHE A 189 -22.05 31.20 -5.46
N VAL A 190 -21.60 29.96 -5.57
CA VAL A 190 -20.79 29.50 -6.70
C VAL A 190 -21.74 29.17 -7.86
N VAL A 191 -21.92 30.14 -8.76
CA VAL A 191 -22.81 30.04 -9.93
C VAL A 191 -22.04 29.40 -11.10
N GLY A 192 -22.63 28.40 -11.78
CA GLY A 192 -22.09 27.82 -13.02
C GLY A 192 -21.54 26.39 -12.94
N LEU A 193 -21.60 25.74 -11.77
CA LEU A 193 -21.14 24.34 -11.56
C LEU A 193 -22.28 23.36 -11.25
N ASP A 194 -23.55 23.78 -11.42
CA ASP A 194 -24.73 23.01 -11.02
C ASP A 194 -24.98 21.79 -11.91
N SER A 195 -24.81 21.93 -13.23
CA SER A 195 -24.96 20.82 -14.19
C SER A 195 -23.94 19.71 -13.94
N ASP A 196 -22.67 20.08 -13.70
CA ASP A 196 -21.61 19.12 -13.42
C ASP A 196 -21.83 18.44 -12.06
N ALA A 197 -22.32 19.17 -11.07
CA ALA A 197 -22.68 18.62 -9.78
C ALA A 197 -23.84 17.62 -9.89
N GLU A 198 -24.86 17.89 -10.71
CA GLU A 198 -25.96 16.95 -10.97
C GLU A 198 -25.46 15.67 -11.64
N ILE A 199 -24.65 15.78 -12.69
CA ILE A 199 -24.07 14.61 -13.39
C ILE A 199 -23.26 13.74 -12.42
N ILE A 200 -22.44 14.35 -11.56
CA ILE A 200 -21.64 13.60 -10.59
C ILE A 200 -22.53 12.99 -9.49
N ARG A 201 -23.57 13.70 -9.05
CA ARG A 201 -24.53 13.20 -8.05
C ARG A 201 -25.20 11.93 -8.56
N ASP A 202 -25.74 11.97 -9.78
CA ASP A 202 -26.42 10.82 -10.39
C ASP A 202 -25.46 9.63 -10.51
N LYS A 203 -24.25 9.84 -11.04
CA LYS A 203 -23.20 8.80 -11.11
C LYS A 203 -22.77 8.21 -9.76
N LEU A 204 -22.79 9.01 -8.70
CA LEU A 204 -22.45 8.55 -7.36
C LEU A 204 -23.60 7.76 -6.72
N THR A 205 -24.84 8.00 -7.14
CA THR A 205 -26.03 7.32 -6.61
C THR A 205 -26.62 6.24 -7.51
N GLU A 206 -26.02 6.01 -8.68
CA GLU A 206 -26.32 4.85 -9.53
C GLU A 206 -25.91 3.54 -8.82
N ASP A 207 -26.80 2.55 -8.79
CA ASP A 207 -26.66 1.26 -8.07
C ASP A 207 -25.61 0.28 -8.66
N THR A 208 -24.67 0.80 -9.44
CA THR A 208 -23.66 0.01 -10.14
C THR A 208 -22.26 0.20 -9.53
N LYS A 209 -21.80 -0.89 -8.88
CA LYS A 209 -20.42 -1.26 -8.47
C LYS A 209 -20.10 -1.16 -6.97
N GLN A 210 -19.30 -2.14 -6.50
CA GLN A 210 -18.74 -2.21 -5.15
C GLN A 210 -17.70 -1.09 -4.85
N LEU A 211 -17.26 -0.36 -5.88
CA LEU A 211 -16.39 0.82 -5.79
C LEU A 211 -16.52 1.66 -7.08
N CYS A 212 -16.94 2.91 -6.96
CA CYS A 212 -17.02 3.88 -8.07
C CYS A 212 -15.96 4.97 -7.86
N VAL A 213 -15.21 5.31 -8.91
CA VAL A 213 -14.22 6.39 -8.90
C VAL A 213 -14.63 7.43 -9.92
N VAL A 214 -14.90 8.65 -9.46
CA VAL A 214 -15.21 9.81 -10.30
C VAL A 214 -14.02 10.75 -10.27
N SER A 215 -13.40 10.97 -11.44
CA SER A 215 -12.30 11.92 -11.59
C SER A 215 -12.84 13.26 -12.08
N ILE A 216 -12.46 14.35 -11.41
CA ILE A 216 -12.76 15.72 -11.83
C ILE A 216 -11.46 16.32 -12.37
N VAL A 217 -11.37 16.47 -13.70
CA VAL A 217 -10.18 16.97 -14.40
C VAL A 217 -10.46 18.34 -15.04
N GLY A 218 -9.41 19.13 -15.27
CA GLY A 218 -9.52 20.47 -15.84
C GLY A 218 -8.33 21.35 -15.47
N MET A 219 -8.15 22.46 -16.18
CA MET A 219 -7.06 23.42 -15.95
C MET A 219 -7.06 23.99 -14.53
N GLY A 220 -5.90 24.48 -14.05
CA GLY A 220 -5.79 25.17 -12.76
C GLY A 220 -6.81 26.32 -12.64
N GLY A 221 -7.34 26.56 -11.44
CA GLY A 221 -8.26 27.68 -11.21
C GLY A 221 -9.73 27.47 -11.64
N VAL A 222 -10.05 26.44 -12.43
CA VAL A 222 -11.44 26.19 -12.94
C VAL A 222 -12.48 25.79 -11.88
N GLY A 223 -12.11 25.75 -10.59
CA GLY A 223 -13.06 25.44 -9.51
C GLY A 223 -13.28 23.96 -9.21
N LYS A 224 -12.39 23.05 -9.63
CA LYS A 224 -12.51 21.59 -9.36
C LYS A 224 -12.67 21.27 -7.86
N THR A 225 -11.80 21.83 -7.04
CA THR A 225 -11.88 21.67 -5.58
C THR A 225 -13.17 22.25 -5.03
N THR A 226 -13.66 23.35 -5.60
CA THR A 226 -14.94 23.97 -5.27
C THR A 226 -16.12 23.07 -5.62
N LEU A 227 -16.13 22.45 -6.81
CA LEU A 227 -17.14 21.47 -7.23
C LEU A 227 -17.15 20.25 -6.30
N ALA A 228 -15.97 19.67 -6.02
CA ALA A 228 -15.83 18.55 -5.09
C ALA A 228 -16.30 18.92 -3.68
N THR A 229 -16.00 20.15 -3.21
CA THR A 229 -16.42 20.65 -1.89
C THR A 229 -17.93 20.86 -1.83
N LYS A 230 -18.55 21.32 -2.92
CA LYS A 230 -20.01 21.46 -3.07
C LYS A 230 -20.68 20.10 -2.98
N LEU A 231 -20.21 19.11 -3.73
CA LEU A 231 -20.72 17.73 -3.70
C LEU A 231 -20.51 17.06 -2.33
N PHE A 232 -19.35 17.23 -1.72
CA PHE A 232 -19.08 16.69 -0.39
C PHE A 232 -20.06 17.23 0.68
N ASN A 233 -20.52 18.47 0.47
CA ASN A 233 -21.44 19.17 1.37
C ASN A 233 -22.92 19.07 0.97
N ASP A 234 -23.22 18.51 -0.19
CA ASP A 234 -24.56 18.37 -0.76
C ASP A 234 -25.49 17.54 0.13
N ARG A 235 -26.68 18.08 0.43
CA ARG A 235 -27.61 17.47 1.41
C ARG A 235 -28.06 16.06 1.02
N PHE A 236 -28.25 15.80 -0.28
CA PHE A 236 -28.66 14.50 -0.77
C PHE A 236 -27.52 13.48 -0.63
N LEU A 237 -26.30 13.85 -1.01
CA LEU A 237 -25.12 13.01 -0.82
C LEU A 237 -24.76 12.81 0.65
N LYS A 238 -25.02 13.79 1.54
CA LYS A 238 -24.88 13.59 3.00
C LYS A 238 -25.84 12.53 3.54
N TYR A 239 -27.04 12.46 2.97
CA TYR A 239 -28.06 11.47 3.36
C TYR A 239 -27.73 10.08 2.80
N HIS A 240 -27.32 10.00 1.54
CA HIS A 240 -26.98 8.73 0.88
C HIS A 240 -25.68 8.13 1.44
N PHE A 241 -24.65 8.96 1.64
CA PHE A 241 -23.35 8.56 2.19
C PHE A 241 -23.19 8.97 3.65
N HIS A 242 -23.54 8.02 4.53
CA HIS A 242 -23.45 8.18 5.97
C HIS A 242 -22.01 8.38 6.48
N ILE A 243 -21.01 7.84 5.76
CA ILE A 243 -19.59 7.95 6.08
C ILE A 243 -18.91 8.68 4.93
N ARG A 244 -18.32 9.83 5.23
CA ARG A 244 -17.65 10.70 4.26
C ARG A 244 -16.30 11.15 4.82
N ALA A 245 -15.27 11.12 3.99
CA ALA A 245 -13.93 11.58 4.32
C ALA A 245 -13.41 12.53 3.24
N TRP A 246 -12.61 13.50 3.66
CA TRP A 246 -11.89 14.43 2.81
C TRP A 246 -10.42 14.34 3.19
N ALA A 247 -9.55 14.20 2.18
CA ALA A 247 -8.12 14.15 2.37
C ALA A 247 -7.42 14.70 1.11
N THR A 248 -6.28 15.35 1.34
CA THR A 248 -5.47 15.94 0.28
C THR A 248 -4.24 15.09 0.06
N VAL A 249 -4.00 14.69 -1.19
CA VAL A 249 -2.74 14.05 -1.59
C VAL A 249 -1.75 15.17 -1.91
N SER A 250 -0.74 15.37 -1.05
CA SER A 250 0.35 16.31 -1.29
C SER A 250 1.32 15.79 -2.37
N GLN A 251 2.01 16.70 -3.05
CA GLN A 251 3.10 16.34 -3.98
C GLN A 251 4.18 15.50 -3.28
N THR A 252 4.52 15.87 -2.05
CA THR A 252 5.29 15.03 -1.12
C THR A 252 4.37 14.00 -0.48
N TYR A 253 4.10 12.91 -1.19
CA TYR A 253 3.20 11.86 -0.70
C TYR A 253 3.79 11.12 0.50
N VAL A 254 3.27 11.44 1.69
CA VAL A 254 3.53 10.70 2.93
C VAL A 254 2.26 9.91 3.27
N ARG A 255 2.32 8.59 3.09
CA ARG A 255 1.18 7.67 3.33
C ARG A 255 0.54 7.88 4.71
N ARG A 256 1.35 8.11 5.75
CA ARG A 256 0.89 8.35 7.12
C ARG A 256 0.01 9.60 7.22
N ASP A 257 0.46 10.71 6.66
CA ASP A 257 -0.23 11.99 6.75
C ASP A 257 -1.56 11.93 5.99
N PHE A 258 -1.56 11.29 4.82
CA PHE A 258 -2.78 11.05 4.06
C PHE A 258 -3.80 10.20 4.83
N LEU A 259 -3.38 9.06 5.40
CA LEU A 259 -4.27 8.21 6.21
C LEU A 259 -4.74 8.91 7.49
N SER A 260 -3.88 9.71 8.11
CA SER A 260 -4.21 10.52 9.29
C SER A 260 -5.27 11.59 8.97
N GLN A 261 -5.19 12.24 7.81
CA GLN A 261 -6.21 13.18 7.34
C GLN A 261 -7.56 12.49 7.16
N ILE A 262 -7.60 11.33 6.50
CA ILE A 262 -8.83 10.53 6.34
C ILE A 262 -9.44 10.21 7.70
N LEU A 263 -8.64 9.68 8.63
CA LEU A 263 -9.07 9.34 9.98
C LEU A 263 -9.64 10.54 10.74
N THR A 264 -8.97 11.69 10.65
CA THR A 264 -9.39 12.92 11.33
C THR A 264 -10.74 13.39 10.80
N THR A 265 -10.97 13.32 9.49
CA THR A 265 -12.26 13.67 8.89
C THR A 265 -13.36 12.67 9.29
N LEU A 266 -13.05 11.37 9.32
CA LEU A 266 -13.99 10.33 9.73
C LEU A 266 -14.39 10.46 11.21
N LYS A 267 -13.47 10.84 12.10
CA LYS A 267 -13.77 11.06 13.52
C LYS A 267 -14.91 12.06 13.72
N LYS A 268 -14.87 13.22 13.04
CA LYS A 268 -15.96 14.22 13.13
C LYS A 268 -17.33 13.61 12.78
N THR A 269 -17.37 12.73 11.80
CA THR A 269 -18.59 12.05 11.35
C THR A 269 -19.02 10.92 12.30
N MET A 270 -18.06 10.18 12.88
CA MET A 270 -18.31 9.05 13.79
C MET A 270 -18.62 9.47 15.23
N THR A 271 -18.01 10.55 15.75
CA THR A 271 -18.30 11.10 17.08
C THR A 271 -19.78 11.51 17.21
N LEU A 272 -20.39 11.99 16.12
CA LEU A 272 -21.80 12.35 16.06
C LEU A 272 -22.76 11.15 16.04
N LYS A 273 -22.29 9.94 15.70
CA LYS A 273 -23.15 8.74 15.53
C LYS A 273 -22.93 7.68 16.61
N TYR A 274 -21.74 7.58 17.19
CA TYR A 274 -21.35 6.49 18.11
C TYR A 274 -20.90 6.95 19.50
N GLY A 275 -21.06 8.23 19.85
CA GLY A 275 -20.83 8.70 21.23
C GLY A 275 -19.44 8.39 21.77
N ILE A 276 -18.40 8.82 21.04
CA ILE A 276 -17.00 8.64 21.47
C ILE A 276 -16.70 9.64 22.60
N SER A 277 -16.74 9.18 23.86
CA SER A 277 -16.25 9.95 25.02
C SER A 277 -14.98 9.32 25.58
N ASN A 278 -13.90 10.10 25.64
CA ASN A 278 -12.67 9.82 26.40
C ASN A 278 -12.09 8.40 26.29
N GLY A 279 -11.55 8.04 25.12
CA GLY A 279 -10.55 6.95 25.00
C GLY A 279 -11.04 5.51 25.15
N SER A 280 -12.33 5.29 25.45
CA SER A 280 -12.94 3.96 25.51
C SER A 280 -13.93 3.77 24.37
N PHE A 281 -13.71 2.76 23.53
CA PHE A 281 -14.64 2.41 22.45
C PHE A 281 -15.75 1.50 23.00
N MET A 282 -16.99 2.00 23.04
CA MET A 282 -18.17 1.15 23.16
C MET A 282 -18.67 0.76 21.76
N TRP A 283 -18.49 -0.51 21.41
CA TRP A 283 -18.92 -1.05 20.11
C TRP A 283 -20.42 -1.38 20.15
N LEU A 284 -21.27 -0.52 19.56
CA LEU A 284 -22.71 -0.77 19.47
C LEU A 284 -23.05 -1.95 18.54
N ASP A 285 -22.24 -2.18 17.49
CA ASP A 285 -22.45 -3.22 16.47
C ASP A 285 -21.37 -4.32 16.51
N GLY A 286 -20.65 -4.45 17.63
CA GLY A 286 -19.51 -5.36 17.78
C GLY A 286 -18.18 -4.83 17.21
N PRO A 287 -17.05 -5.51 17.50
CA PRO A 287 -15.71 -5.06 17.12
C PRO A 287 -15.47 -5.10 15.59
N PRO A 288 -14.88 -4.04 15.00
CA PRO A 288 -14.59 -3.99 13.58
C PRO A 288 -13.46 -4.94 13.19
N SER A 289 -13.49 -5.49 11.98
CA SER A 289 -12.40 -6.34 11.48
C SER A 289 -11.10 -5.58 11.21
N ARG A 290 -11.18 -4.26 11.01
CA ARG A 290 -10.04 -3.36 10.82
C ARG A 290 -10.18 -2.16 11.74
N LEU A 291 -9.19 -1.96 12.60
CA LEU A 291 -9.08 -0.78 13.45
C LEU A 291 -7.98 0.13 12.93
N PHE A 292 -8.35 1.39 12.75
CA PHE A 292 -7.43 2.48 12.42
C PHE A 292 -7.59 3.55 13.50
N THR A 293 -6.51 3.88 14.20
CA THR A 293 -6.57 4.81 15.33
C THR A 293 -5.40 5.78 15.35
N ASN A 294 -5.70 7.00 15.80
CA ASN A 294 -4.74 8.08 16.02
C ASN A 294 -4.66 8.46 17.51
N GLN A 295 -5.10 7.56 18.40
CA GLN A 295 -5.12 7.70 19.86
C GLN A 295 -4.73 6.36 20.48
N VAL A 296 -4.24 6.38 21.72
CA VAL A 296 -4.12 5.18 22.54
C VAL A 296 -5.52 4.59 22.72
N VAL A 297 -5.68 3.32 22.36
CA VAL A 297 -6.97 2.63 22.42
C VAL A 297 -6.92 1.62 23.56
N SER A 298 -7.90 1.73 24.47
CA SER A 298 -8.25 0.68 25.43
C SER A 298 -9.39 -0.16 24.85
N PHE A 299 -9.37 -1.49 25.05
CA PHE A 299 -10.47 -2.37 24.62
C PHE A 299 -11.14 -3.05 25.81
N PRO A 300 -12.46 -3.28 25.74
CA PRO A 300 -13.14 -4.14 26.69
C PRO A 300 -12.61 -5.59 26.59
N ARG A 301 -12.33 -6.23 27.74
CA ARG A 301 -11.72 -7.57 27.89
C ARG A 301 -12.46 -8.75 27.22
N THR A 302 -13.56 -8.51 26.49
CA THR A 302 -14.52 -9.55 26.06
C THR A 302 -14.86 -9.56 24.57
N HIS A 303 -14.48 -8.56 23.75
CA HIS A 303 -15.02 -8.42 22.38
C HIS A 303 -13.97 -8.06 21.32
N THR A 304 -12.96 -8.90 21.06
CA THR A 304 -11.90 -8.58 20.08
C THR A 304 -11.57 -9.71 19.10
N ARG A 305 -12.36 -10.79 19.08
CA ARG A 305 -12.10 -11.97 18.21
C ARG A 305 -12.13 -11.67 16.71
N THR A 306 -12.76 -10.59 16.26
CA THR A 306 -12.94 -10.27 14.84
C THR A 306 -11.83 -9.41 14.23
N ILE A 307 -10.94 -8.83 15.05
CA ILE A 307 -9.98 -7.82 14.59
C ILE A 307 -8.81 -8.51 13.88
N ARG A 308 -8.63 -8.17 12.60
CA ARG A 308 -7.57 -8.70 11.73
C ARG A 308 -6.52 -7.65 11.36
N THR A 309 -6.83 -6.37 11.54
CA THR A 309 -5.92 -5.26 11.24
C THR A 309 -5.98 -4.23 12.35
N ILE A 310 -4.82 -3.87 12.89
CA ILE A 310 -4.63 -2.75 13.79
C ILE A 310 -3.56 -1.86 13.18
N LEU A 311 -3.93 -0.61 12.91
CA LEU A 311 -3.01 0.43 12.46
C LEU A 311 -3.12 1.58 13.47
N SER A 312 -2.10 1.72 14.32
CA SER A 312 -2.03 2.77 15.34
C SER A 312 -0.84 3.69 15.12
N PHE A 313 -1.13 4.98 15.04
CA PHE A 313 -0.12 6.02 14.81
C PHE A 313 0.47 6.62 16.10
N TYR A 314 -0.13 6.33 17.26
CA TYR A 314 0.24 6.86 18.58
C TYR A 314 0.38 5.77 19.67
N GLY A 315 0.16 4.51 19.33
CA GLY A 315 0.31 3.36 20.24
C GLY A 315 -0.99 2.68 20.62
N VAL A 316 -0.86 1.52 21.27
CA VAL A 316 -1.95 0.65 21.75
C VAL A 316 -1.62 0.28 23.20
N GLU A 317 -2.61 0.16 24.10
CA GLU A 317 -2.30 -0.23 25.49
C GLU A 317 -1.69 -1.64 25.56
N HIS A 318 -0.69 -1.86 26.42
CA HIS A 318 -0.02 -3.17 26.57
C HIS A 318 -1.02 -4.33 26.80
N GLU A 319 -2.12 -4.08 27.52
CA GLU A 319 -3.16 -5.07 27.78
C GLU A 319 -3.75 -5.69 26.50
N LEU A 320 -3.69 -5.02 25.36
CA LEU A 320 -4.23 -5.53 24.10
C LEU A 320 -3.44 -6.64 23.44
N ILE A 321 -2.13 -6.61 23.61
CA ILE A 321 -1.22 -7.59 22.99
C ILE A 321 -0.89 -8.67 24.01
N SER A 322 -0.82 -8.30 25.30
CA SER A 322 -0.57 -9.23 26.41
C SER A 322 -1.80 -10.03 26.84
N THR A 323 -3.03 -9.58 26.55
CA THR A 323 -4.22 -10.41 26.82
C THR A 323 -4.49 -11.37 25.66
N PRO A 324 -4.41 -12.70 25.90
CA PRO A 324 -4.58 -13.70 24.84
C PRO A 324 -6.03 -13.82 24.30
N ARG A 325 -6.97 -13.03 24.85
CA ARG A 325 -8.33 -12.90 24.32
C ARG A 325 -8.39 -11.98 23.10
N CYS A 326 -7.38 -11.14 22.91
CA CYS A 326 -7.31 -10.15 21.86
C CYS A 326 -6.40 -10.63 20.73
N SER A 327 -7.03 -11.01 19.61
CA SER A 327 -6.42 -11.00 18.27
C SER A 327 -5.49 -12.15 17.86
N VAL A 328 -5.72 -13.40 18.27
CA VAL A 328 -5.04 -14.57 17.68
C VAL A 328 -5.18 -14.62 16.14
N LEU A 329 -6.25 -14.03 15.60
CA LEU A 329 -6.54 -13.90 14.17
C LEU A 329 -5.93 -12.64 13.51
N LEU A 330 -5.10 -11.88 14.23
CA LEU A 330 -4.50 -10.66 13.72
C LEU A 330 -3.55 -10.96 12.56
N ARG A 331 -3.66 -10.17 11.50
CA ARG A 331 -2.82 -10.29 10.29
C ARG A 331 -1.94 -9.09 10.06
N VAL A 332 -2.40 -7.90 10.45
CA VAL A 332 -1.69 -6.64 10.26
C VAL A 332 -1.63 -5.92 11.59
N LEU A 333 -0.42 -5.65 12.06
CA LEU A 333 -0.14 -4.88 13.26
C LEU A 333 0.88 -3.80 12.91
N ASP A 334 0.45 -2.54 12.92
CA ASP A 334 1.33 -1.39 12.77
C ASP A 334 1.24 -0.53 14.03
N LEU A 335 2.36 -0.44 14.73
CA LEU A 335 2.55 0.24 15.99
C LEU A 335 3.71 1.24 15.90
N GLN A 336 4.02 1.79 14.71
CA GLN A 336 5.13 2.70 14.33
C GLN A 336 5.83 3.59 15.40
N ARG A 337 5.21 3.90 16.55
CA ARG A 337 5.75 4.73 17.64
C ARG A 337 5.82 4.04 19.02
N GLN A 338 5.45 2.77 19.14
CA GLN A 338 5.58 2.03 20.38
C GLN A 338 6.79 1.11 20.36
N THR A 339 7.49 1.11 21.48
CA THR A 339 8.66 0.29 21.72
C THR A 339 8.25 -1.15 21.99
N VAL A 340 8.90 -2.11 21.32
CA VAL A 340 8.57 -3.54 21.51
C VAL A 340 8.77 -4.01 22.95
N SER A 341 9.64 -3.34 23.72
CA SER A 341 9.81 -3.55 25.17
C SER A 341 8.49 -3.52 25.93
N ASP A 342 7.50 -2.80 25.40
CA ASP A 342 6.21 -2.63 26.03
C ASP A 342 5.29 -3.83 25.81
N PHE A 343 5.61 -4.80 24.94
CA PHE A 343 4.73 -5.94 24.60
C PHE A 343 5.45 -7.19 24.04
N GLU A 344 6.75 -7.39 24.30
CA GLU A 344 7.49 -8.62 23.92
C GLU A 344 6.77 -9.91 24.34
N GLU A 345 6.09 -9.79 25.47
CA GLU A 345 5.29 -10.76 26.17
C GLU A 345 3.89 -10.91 25.51
N GLY A 346 3.71 -11.96 24.71
CA GLY A 346 2.45 -12.27 24.02
C GLY A 346 2.50 -12.13 22.49
N LEU A 347 3.48 -11.40 21.94
CA LEU A 347 3.67 -11.24 20.50
C LEU A 347 3.82 -12.60 19.78
N GLU A 348 4.48 -13.55 20.42
CA GLU A 348 4.66 -14.92 19.93
C GLU A 348 3.35 -15.70 19.69
N LEU A 349 2.23 -15.24 20.26
CA LEU A 349 0.91 -15.85 20.08
C LEU A 349 0.23 -15.44 18.76
N LEU A 350 0.70 -14.37 18.12
CA LEU A 350 0.11 -13.81 16.89
C LEU A 350 0.60 -14.57 15.63
N VAL A 351 0.46 -15.89 15.63
CA VAL A 351 1.02 -16.79 14.61
C VAL A 351 0.50 -16.56 13.19
N HIS A 352 -0.66 -15.90 13.05
CA HIS A 352 -1.29 -15.55 11.77
C HIS A 352 -0.86 -14.18 11.24
N LEU A 353 -0.01 -13.47 11.97
CA LEU A 353 0.46 -12.14 11.61
C LEU A 353 1.30 -12.20 10.32
N ARG A 354 0.95 -11.35 9.35
CA ARG A 354 1.60 -11.25 8.03
C ARG A 354 2.35 -9.93 7.85
N TYR A 355 1.93 -8.90 8.57
CA TYR A 355 2.55 -7.58 8.54
C TYR A 355 2.75 -7.10 9.97
N LEU A 356 3.99 -6.76 10.29
CA LEU A 356 4.39 -6.17 11.57
C LEU A 356 5.23 -4.93 11.32
N ALA A 357 4.79 -3.80 11.85
CA ALA A 357 5.57 -2.57 11.90
C ALA A 357 5.67 -2.08 13.34
N ILE A 358 6.88 -1.92 13.85
CA ILE A 358 7.16 -1.65 15.27
C ILE A 358 8.37 -0.74 15.43
N SER A 359 8.48 -0.06 16.57
CA SER A 359 9.70 0.63 16.97
C SER A 359 10.49 -0.21 17.97
N ILE A 360 11.79 -0.33 17.80
CA ILE A 360 12.71 -0.89 18.78
C ILE A 360 13.24 0.29 19.61
N GLY A 361 13.24 0.17 20.93
CA GLY A 361 13.80 1.21 21.81
C GLY A 361 15.33 1.26 21.72
N ASP A 362 15.93 2.39 22.04
CA ASP A 362 17.35 2.68 21.78
C ASP A 362 18.32 1.66 22.38
N SER A 363 18.07 1.29 23.64
CA SER A 363 18.86 0.32 24.41
C SER A 363 18.35 -1.12 24.32
N SER A 364 17.26 -1.36 23.56
CA SER A 364 16.68 -2.70 23.44
C SER A 364 17.34 -3.52 22.34
N GLU A 365 17.61 -4.79 22.66
CA GLU A 365 18.01 -5.81 21.67
C GLU A 365 16.83 -6.13 20.74
N PHE A 366 17.12 -6.83 19.64
CA PHE A 366 16.06 -7.33 18.77
C PHE A 366 15.15 -8.33 19.52
N PRO A 367 13.82 -8.11 19.53
CA PRO A 367 12.87 -8.98 20.22
C PRO A 367 12.80 -10.39 19.61
N LYS A 368 13.34 -11.38 20.32
CA LYS A 368 13.40 -12.78 19.84
C LYS A 368 12.02 -13.42 19.59
N SER A 369 10.98 -12.90 20.24
CA SER A 369 9.57 -13.32 20.03
C SER A 369 9.12 -13.14 18.59
N ILE A 370 9.63 -12.13 17.87
CA ILE A 370 9.29 -11.88 16.46
C ILE A 370 9.66 -13.08 15.60
N CYS A 371 10.79 -13.75 15.89
CA CYS A 371 11.26 -14.90 15.11
C CYS A 371 10.34 -16.13 15.19
N LYS A 372 9.31 -16.12 16.06
CA LYS A 372 8.30 -17.18 16.16
C LYS A 372 7.10 -16.96 15.20
N LEU A 373 7.00 -15.78 14.59
CA LEU A 373 5.90 -15.38 13.71
C LEU A 373 6.08 -15.95 12.28
N TRP A 374 5.89 -17.25 12.12
CA TRP A 374 6.16 -17.96 10.85
C TRP A 374 5.30 -17.51 9.66
N SER A 375 4.11 -16.94 9.88
CA SER A 375 3.25 -16.39 8.82
C SER A 375 3.68 -15.00 8.34
N LEU A 376 4.69 -14.39 8.99
CA LEU A 376 5.07 -13.01 8.73
C LEU A 376 5.67 -12.86 7.33
N GLN A 377 5.14 -11.91 6.57
CA GLN A 377 5.54 -11.62 5.19
C GLN A 377 6.29 -10.28 5.09
N THR A 378 5.91 -9.30 5.90
CA THR A 378 6.53 -7.97 5.97
C THR A 378 6.86 -7.62 7.41
N LEU A 379 8.13 -7.29 7.64
CA LEU A 379 8.63 -6.77 8.91
C LEU A 379 9.22 -5.38 8.66
N ILE A 380 8.70 -4.38 9.37
CA ILE A 380 9.17 -3.00 9.35
C ILE A 380 9.66 -2.65 10.74
N LEU A 381 10.93 -2.27 10.82
CA LEU A 381 11.58 -1.88 12.06
C LEU A 381 11.87 -0.39 12.01
N HIS A 382 11.45 0.29 13.06
CA HIS A 382 11.83 1.67 13.32
C HIS A 382 12.79 1.68 14.51
N LYS A 383 13.82 2.51 14.46
CA LYS A 383 14.67 2.86 15.59
C LYS A 383 15.07 4.32 15.48
N ASP A 384 15.43 4.96 16.58
CA ASP A 384 15.90 6.34 16.51
C ASP A 384 17.18 6.44 15.68
N VAL A 385 17.32 7.61 15.07
CA VAL A 385 18.45 7.97 14.21
C VAL A 385 19.75 7.73 15.01
N TYR A 386 20.80 7.22 14.36
CA TYR A 386 22.14 6.92 14.93
C TYR A 386 22.33 5.57 15.62
N THR A 387 21.31 4.74 15.77
CA THR A 387 21.49 3.38 16.32
C THR A 387 21.35 2.30 15.25
N SER A 388 22.01 1.16 15.45
CA SER A 388 21.87 -0.01 14.58
C SER A 388 21.00 -1.09 15.26
N ILE A 389 20.51 -2.02 14.45
CA ILE A 389 19.77 -3.21 14.87
C ILE A 389 20.61 -4.43 14.50
N HIS A 390 20.96 -5.23 15.51
CA HIS A 390 21.53 -6.54 15.31
C HIS A 390 20.42 -7.58 15.19
N LEU A 391 20.30 -8.18 14.02
CA LEU A 391 19.33 -9.25 13.79
C LEU A 391 19.85 -10.58 14.38
N PRO A 392 19.02 -11.37 15.08
CA PRO A 392 19.44 -12.65 15.64
C PRO A 392 19.47 -13.76 14.57
N CYS A 393 20.27 -14.81 14.76
CA CYS A 393 20.34 -15.96 13.84
C CYS A 393 18.96 -16.62 13.60
N ASN A 394 18.07 -16.57 14.59
CA ASN A 394 16.70 -17.08 14.51
C ASN A 394 15.80 -16.32 13.51
N ILE A 395 16.23 -15.18 12.95
CA ILE A 395 15.46 -14.46 11.91
C ILE A 395 15.16 -15.35 10.69
N THR A 396 16.03 -16.34 10.45
CA THR A 396 15.87 -17.36 9.41
C THR A 396 14.65 -18.28 9.62
N TYR A 397 14.03 -18.28 10.81
CA TYR A 397 12.82 -19.06 11.09
C TYR A 397 11.56 -18.44 10.47
N LEU A 398 11.65 -17.17 10.02
CA LEU A 398 10.58 -16.48 9.31
C LEU A 398 10.52 -16.92 7.83
N VAL A 399 10.10 -18.17 7.62
CA VAL A 399 10.14 -18.84 6.31
C VAL A 399 9.29 -18.17 5.22
N ASN A 400 8.27 -17.39 5.61
CA ASN A 400 7.39 -16.67 4.68
C ASN A 400 7.78 -15.19 4.50
N LEU A 401 8.86 -14.72 5.16
CA LEU A 401 9.27 -13.33 5.10
C LEU A 401 9.73 -12.96 3.69
N ARG A 402 9.16 -11.88 3.16
CA ARG A 402 9.45 -11.35 1.82
C ARG A 402 10.04 -9.96 1.86
N HIS A 403 9.66 -9.17 2.86
CA HIS A 403 10.06 -7.77 2.98
C HIS A 403 10.57 -7.49 4.38
N LEU A 404 11.83 -7.06 4.46
CA LEU A 404 12.44 -6.58 5.69
C LEU A 404 12.88 -5.14 5.47
N TRP A 405 12.29 -4.21 6.21
CA TRP A 405 12.63 -2.80 6.08
C TRP A 405 13.05 -2.23 7.43
N SER A 406 14.03 -1.33 7.39
CA SER A 406 14.49 -0.56 8.53
C SER A 406 14.79 0.87 8.11
N ASN A 407 14.54 1.83 9.01
CA ASN A 407 15.00 3.22 8.89
C ASN A 407 16.45 3.42 9.37
N CYS A 408 17.01 2.43 10.07
CA CYS A 408 18.36 2.45 10.61
C CYS A 408 19.17 1.23 10.14
N LEU A 409 20.47 1.21 10.43
CA LEU A 409 21.41 0.19 9.95
C LEU A 409 21.09 -1.21 10.53
N LEU A 410 21.04 -2.23 9.67
CA LEU A 410 20.81 -3.63 10.01
C LEU A 410 22.13 -4.41 9.91
N HIS A 411 22.57 -4.99 11.02
CA HIS A 411 23.63 -5.99 11.03
C HIS A 411 23.02 -7.38 10.84
N LEU A 412 23.45 -8.07 9.78
CA LEU A 412 23.03 -9.44 9.51
C LEU A 412 23.76 -10.42 10.43
N PRO A 413 23.07 -11.45 10.96
CA PRO A 413 23.73 -12.54 11.68
C PRO A 413 24.43 -13.49 10.70
N TYR A 414 25.13 -14.48 11.25
CA TYR A 414 25.46 -15.68 10.47
C TYR A 414 24.17 -16.39 10.04
N ILE A 415 23.95 -16.47 8.73
CA ILE A 415 22.77 -17.11 8.15
C ILE A 415 23.13 -18.54 7.75
N GLU A 416 22.46 -19.52 8.37
CA GLU A 416 22.66 -20.94 8.02
C GLU A 416 21.85 -21.36 6.78
N LYS A 417 20.66 -20.77 6.59
CA LYS A 417 19.69 -21.18 5.56
C LYS A 417 19.24 -19.99 4.71
N PRO A 418 19.05 -20.18 3.38
CA PRO A 418 18.54 -19.13 2.50
C PRO A 418 17.17 -18.64 2.94
N MET A 419 16.95 -17.33 2.82
CA MET A 419 15.66 -16.68 3.05
C MET A 419 15.06 -16.23 1.72
N ASN A 420 13.74 -16.37 1.58
CA ASN A 420 13.02 -15.98 0.36
C ASN A 420 12.63 -14.48 0.34
N LEU A 421 13.59 -13.62 0.65
CA LEU A 421 13.39 -12.17 0.67
C LEU A 421 13.37 -11.59 -0.76
N HIS A 422 12.40 -10.71 -0.99
CA HIS A 422 12.26 -9.90 -2.21
C HIS A 422 12.73 -8.47 -2.00
N SER A 423 12.66 -7.94 -0.77
CA SER A 423 13.17 -6.61 -0.42
C SER A 423 13.86 -6.64 0.93
N ILE A 424 15.04 -6.02 1.01
CA ILE A 424 15.76 -5.74 2.26
C ILE A 424 16.33 -4.32 2.23
N SER A 425 16.31 -3.62 3.38
CA SER A 425 16.71 -2.20 3.46
C SER A 425 17.73 -1.96 4.56
N MET A 426 18.62 -0.98 4.35
CA MET A 426 19.62 -0.49 5.31
C MET A 426 20.54 -1.59 5.84
N VAL A 427 21.00 -2.51 4.98
CA VAL A 427 21.92 -3.57 5.40
C VAL A 427 23.34 -3.04 5.46
N GLU A 428 24.03 -3.25 6.57
CA GLU A 428 25.46 -2.99 6.65
C GLU A 428 26.24 -4.09 5.95
N PHE A 429 27.15 -3.67 5.08
CA PHE A 429 28.12 -4.56 4.47
C PHE A 429 29.34 -4.72 5.38
N GLN A 430 29.49 -5.88 6.02
CA GLN A 430 30.62 -6.25 6.87
C GLN A 430 31.33 -7.52 6.38
N ASP A 431 32.56 -7.75 6.84
CA ASP A 431 33.31 -9.00 6.62
C ASP A 431 32.56 -10.21 7.22
N GLY A 432 32.27 -11.21 6.38
CA GLY A 432 31.51 -12.41 6.79
C GLY A 432 30.33 -12.77 5.89
N VAL A 433 29.84 -11.83 5.07
CA VAL A 433 28.71 -12.05 4.15
C VAL A 433 29.21 -12.57 2.80
N TYR A 434 30.03 -13.63 2.80
CA TYR A 434 30.77 -14.07 1.61
C TYR A 434 29.90 -14.64 0.47
N ASN A 435 28.56 -14.66 0.60
CA ASN A 435 27.68 -15.10 -0.47
C ASN A 435 26.23 -14.57 -0.31
N PHE A 436 26.02 -13.27 -0.55
CA PHE A 436 24.69 -12.64 -0.45
C PHE A 436 23.63 -13.35 -1.32
N GLN A 437 24.02 -13.81 -2.51
CA GLN A 437 23.17 -14.62 -3.40
C GLN A 437 22.71 -15.93 -2.75
N LYS A 438 23.60 -16.61 -2.01
CA LYS A 438 23.24 -17.83 -1.27
C LYS A 438 22.17 -17.55 -0.22
N TYR A 439 22.20 -16.39 0.43
CA TYR A 439 21.27 -16.05 1.50
C TYR A 439 19.97 -15.45 0.99
N PHE A 440 20.02 -14.65 -0.08
CA PHE A 440 18.89 -13.90 -0.61
C PHE A 440 18.79 -14.08 -2.14
N PRO A 441 18.52 -15.31 -2.63
CA PRO A 441 18.58 -15.62 -4.07
C PRO A 441 17.52 -14.89 -4.92
N ASN A 442 16.39 -14.51 -4.33
CA ASN A 442 15.25 -13.91 -5.03
C ASN A 442 15.08 -12.40 -4.74
N ILE A 443 16.16 -11.73 -4.31
CA ILE A 443 16.11 -10.32 -3.95
C ILE A 443 15.88 -9.45 -5.19
N LYS A 444 14.89 -8.55 -5.10
CA LYS A 444 14.53 -7.58 -6.15
C LYS A 444 14.84 -6.13 -5.77
N LYS A 445 14.79 -5.84 -4.46
CA LYS A 445 15.07 -4.51 -3.93
C LYS A 445 16.07 -4.58 -2.78
N LEU A 446 17.15 -3.83 -2.90
CA LEU A 446 18.25 -3.85 -1.96
C LEU A 446 18.69 -2.42 -1.63
N VAL A 447 18.80 -2.10 -0.35
CA VAL A 447 19.45 -0.87 0.13
C VAL A 447 20.65 -1.28 0.97
N LEU A 448 21.85 -0.93 0.52
CA LEU A 448 23.11 -1.22 1.21
C LEU A 448 23.73 0.05 1.77
N TYR A 449 24.30 -0.10 2.95
CA TYR A 449 25.20 0.86 3.56
C TYR A 449 26.59 0.23 3.67
N TYR A 450 27.64 0.96 3.31
CA TYR A 450 29.01 0.45 3.34
C TYR A 450 30.01 1.55 3.73
N TYR A 451 31.18 1.13 4.20
CA TYR A 451 32.32 1.99 4.48
C TYR A 451 33.38 1.85 3.37
N ALA A 452 34.28 2.84 3.25
CA ALA A 452 35.25 2.93 2.16
C ALA A 452 36.14 1.68 1.99
N SER A 453 36.40 0.92 3.07
CA SER A 453 37.23 -0.28 3.08
C SER A 453 36.65 -1.50 2.36
N ASP A 454 35.33 -1.57 2.14
CA ASP A 454 34.65 -2.85 1.87
C ASP A 454 34.01 -2.99 0.47
N PHE A 455 34.06 -1.95 -0.36
CA PHE A 455 33.34 -1.94 -1.63
C PHE A 455 33.89 -2.93 -2.68
N GLN A 456 35.20 -3.14 -2.74
CA GLN A 456 35.79 -4.07 -3.73
C GLN A 456 35.33 -5.51 -3.52
N LYS A 457 34.90 -5.85 -2.30
CA LYS A 457 34.22 -7.11 -1.98
C LYS A 457 32.75 -7.05 -2.43
N CYS A 458 32.04 -5.95 -2.15
CA CYS A 458 30.63 -5.72 -2.50
C CYS A 458 30.29 -5.90 -3.98
N SER A 459 31.11 -5.38 -4.91
CA SER A 459 30.82 -5.39 -6.34
C SER A 459 30.62 -6.80 -6.93
N LYS A 460 31.47 -7.76 -6.56
CA LYS A 460 31.36 -9.17 -6.99
C LYS A 460 30.06 -9.83 -6.52
N TYR A 461 29.49 -9.38 -5.40
CA TYR A 461 28.26 -9.95 -4.87
C TYR A 461 27.02 -9.38 -5.55
N LEU A 462 27.05 -8.12 -5.96
CA LEU A 462 25.95 -7.51 -6.71
C LEU A 462 25.82 -8.16 -8.10
N GLU A 463 26.95 -8.46 -8.75
CA GLU A 463 27.00 -9.17 -10.05
C GLU A 463 26.26 -10.51 -10.03
N SER A 464 26.20 -11.18 -8.88
CA SER A 464 25.60 -12.51 -8.76
C SER A 464 24.10 -12.51 -8.42
N LEU A 465 23.45 -11.34 -8.35
CA LEU A 465 22.02 -11.21 -8.04
C LEU A 465 21.17 -11.13 -9.34
N PRO A 466 20.54 -12.24 -9.78
CA PRO A 466 19.94 -12.31 -11.11
C PRO A 466 18.65 -11.49 -11.27
N TYR A 467 17.95 -11.18 -10.18
CA TYR A 467 16.62 -10.54 -10.21
C TYR A 467 16.61 -9.13 -9.62
N LEU A 468 17.77 -8.51 -9.41
CA LEU A 468 17.87 -7.22 -8.76
C LEU A 468 17.36 -6.09 -9.68
N GLU A 469 16.19 -5.54 -9.36
CA GLU A 469 15.55 -4.47 -10.13
C GLU A 469 15.78 -3.09 -9.50
N ASN A 470 15.92 -3.01 -8.17
CA ASN A 470 16.04 -1.75 -7.43
C ASN A 470 17.23 -1.79 -6.47
N LEU A 471 18.23 -0.92 -6.70
CA LEU A 471 19.41 -0.82 -5.87
C LEU A 471 19.55 0.60 -5.31
N LYS A 472 19.76 0.71 -4.00
CA LYS A 472 20.19 1.94 -3.35
C LYS A 472 21.50 1.70 -2.60
N LEU A 473 22.52 2.49 -2.90
CA LEU A 473 23.84 2.44 -2.26
C LEU A 473 24.03 3.72 -1.43
N ILE A 474 24.55 3.56 -0.22
CA ILE A 474 24.80 4.64 0.72
C ILE A 474 26.22 4.45 1.29
N GLY A 475 27.13 5.40 1.07
CA GLY A 475 28.49 5.31 1.62
C GLY A 475 29.55 6.02 0.76
N PRO A 476 30.72 6.35 1.36
CA PRO A 476 31.61 7.41 0.85
C PRO A 476 32.43 7.05 -0.40
N ASP A 477 32.74 5.79 -0.73
CA ASP A 477 33.66 5.47 -1.85
C ASP A 477 33.08 4.38 -2.77
N LEU A 478 32.70 4.73 -4.00
CA LEU A 478 32.43 3.74 -5.03
C LEU A 478 33.58 3.70 -6.04
N ARG A 479 34.36 2.62 -6.03
CA ARG A 479 35.26 2.29 -7.15
C ARG A 479 34.47 1.62 -8.27
N TRP A 480 33.98 2.45 -9.20
CA TRP A 480 33.12 2.08 -10.33
C TRP A 480 33.90 1.32 -11.41
N GLY A 481 33.94 -0.01 -11.30
CA GLY A 481 34.53 -0.86 -12.36
C GLY A 481 33.60 -1.93 -12.93
N ARG A 482 32.50 -2.27 -12.25
CA ARG A 482 31.73 -3.49 -12.57
C ARG A 482 30.20 -3.41 -12.37
N ILE A 483 29.62 -2.23 -12.18
CA ILE A 483 28.15 -2.10 -12.08
C ILE A 483 27.45 -2.28 -13.45
N ALA A 484 28.19 -2.18 -14.55
CA ALA A 484 27.72 -2.42 -15.92
C ALA A 484 27.02 -3.79 -16.13
N PHE A 485 27.27 -4.78 -15.26
CA PHE A 485 26.71 -6.12 -15.38
C PHE A 485 25.29 -6.28 -14.80
N LEU A 486 24.74 -5.25 -14.15
CA LEU A 486 23.38 -5.26 -13.59
C LEU A 486 22.31 -4.95 -14.65
N ALA A 487 22.27 -5.73 -15.73
CA ALA A 487 21.35 -5.52 -16.84
C ALA A 487 19.87 -5.55 -16.44
N THR A 488 19.52 -6.19 -15.31
CA THR A 488 18.15 -6.26 -14.79
C THR A 488 17.71 -5.03 -14.00
N LEU A 489 18.63 -4.10 -13.73
CA LEU A 489 18.39 -2.95 -12.88
C LEU A 489 17.48 -1.92 -13.58
N LYS A 490 16.38 -1.59 -12.91
CA LYS A 490 15.42 -0.55 -13.33
C LYS A 490 15.57 0.74 -12.54
N LYS A 491 16.06 0.67 -11.31
CA LYS A 491 16.24 1.83 -10.45
C LYS A 491 17.56 1.78 -9.70
N LEU A 492 18.32 2.86 -9.85
CA LEU A 492 19.55 3.09 -9.12
C LEU A 492 19.43 4.36 -8.28
N SER A 493 19.82 4.29 -7.01
CA SER A 493 19.92 5.44 -6.12
C SER A 493 21.26 5.43 -5.41
N LEU A 494 22.02 6.50 -5.53
CA LEU A 494 23.33 6.68 -4.92
C LEU A 494 23.22 7.83 -3.93
N VAL A 495 23.71 7.62 -2.71
CA VAL A 495 23.61 8.60 -1.63
C VAL A 495 24.94 8.71 -0.89
N ASN A 496 25.46 9.93 -0.79
CA ASN A 496 26.72 10.22 -0.08
C ASN A 496 27.89 9.41 -0.63
N CYS A 497 27.97 9.28 -1.95
CA CYS A 497 28.94 8.47 -2.66
C CYS A 497 29.98 9.34 -3.37
N GLU A 498 31.25 8.93 -3.34
CA GLU A 498 32.24 9.45 -4.28
C GLU A 498 32.07 8.75 -5.64
N LEU A 499 31.81 9.54 -6.67
CA LEU A 499 31.68 9.10 -8.06
C LEU A 499 32.37 10.14 -8.93
N PRO A 500 33.57 9.85 -9.47
CA PRO A 500 34.14 10.69 -10.50
C PRO A 500 33.25 10.65 -11.74
N TRP A 501 32.89 11.81 -12.28
CA TRP A 501 31.97 11.95 -13.42
C TRP A 501 32.31 11.12 -14.66
N PRO A 502 33.59 10.87 -15.03
CA PRO A 502 33.92 9.97 -16.13
C PRO A 502 33.39 8.53 -15.97
N TYR A 503 33.18 8.06 -14.73
CA TYR A 503 32.58 6.74 -14.49
C TYR A 503 31.05 6.72 -14.64
N MET A 504 30.42 7.87 -14.85
CA MET A 504 28.99 7.97 -15.14
C MET A 504 28.60 7.23 -16.43
N LEU A 505 29.55 7.05 -17.35
CA LEU A 505 29.46 6.19 -18.53
C LEU A 505 29.00 4.76 -18.21
N ILE A 506 29.44 4.22 -17.07
CA ILE A 506 29.06 2.88 -16.62
C ILE A 506 27.56 2.81 -16.30
N ILE A 507 26.99 3.89 -15.78
CA ILE A 507 25.56 3.98 -15.44
C ILE A 507 24.74 4.21 -16.72
N GLN A 508 25.26 4.98 -17.68
CA GLN A 508 24.65 5.16 -19.00
C GLN A 508 24.50 3.84 -19.77
N LEU A 509 25.45 2.92 -19.60
CA LEU A 509 25.45 1.59 -20.22
C LEU A 509 24.35 0.64 -19.71
N LEU A 510 23.61 0.99 -18.65
CA LEU A 510 22.58 0.12 -18.08
C LEU A 510 21.32 0.10 -18.98
N PRO A 511 20.98 -1.04 -19.61
CA PRO A 511 20.00 -1.07 -20.70
C PRO A 511 18.56 -0.85 -20.25
N ASN A 512 18.22 -1.26 -19.03
CA ASN A 512 16.85 -1.24 -18.49
C ASN A 512 16.64 -0.16 -17.42
N LEU A 513 17.59 0.77 -17.24
CA LEU A 513 17.53 1.75 -16.16
C LEU A 513 16.46 2.81 -16.46
N GLU A 514 15.39 2.80 -15.66
CA GLU A 514 14.25 3.72 -15.78
C GLU A 514 14.34 4.89 -14.79
N VAL A 515 14.98 4.70 -13.64
CA VAL A 515 15.07 5.71 -12.58
C VAL A 515 16.49 5.82 -12.05
N LEU A 516 17.04 7.03 -12.11
CA LEU A 516 18.35 7.34 -11.54
C LEU A 516 18.21 8.46 -10.51
N LYS A 517 18.75 8.23 -9.31
CA LYS A 517 18.76 9.20 -8.22
C LYS A 517 20.16 9.37 -7.66
N LEU A 518 20.70 10.56 -7.76
CA LEU A 518 21.99 10.95 -7.22
C LEU A 518 21.77 11.93 -6.08
N ARG A 519 22.31 11.64 -4.89
CA ARG A 519 22.17 12.52 -3.72
C ARG A 519 23.50 12.66 -2.98
N GLY A 520 23.96 13.89 -2.74
CA GLY A 520 25.17 14.10 -1.94
C GLY A 520 26.40 13.46 -2.59
N ILE A 521 26.51 13.52 -3.92
CA ILE A 521 27.66 12.97 -4.62
C ILE A 521 28.77 14.01 -4.57
N LEU A 522 29.95 13.58 -4.13
CA LEU A 522 31.15 14.41 -4.05
C LEU A 522 32.18 13.87 -5.04
N THR A 523 32.77 14.74 -5.85
CA THR A 523 33.81 14.39 -6.82
C THR A 523 35.21 14.64 -6.25
N ILE A 524 36.16 13.80 -6.67
CA ILE A 524 37.60 14.08 -6.54
C ILE A 524 38.08 14.34 -7.97
N GLY A 525 38.09 15.61 -8.39
CA GLY A 525 38.58 16.02 -9.71
C GLY A 525 37.62 16.94 -10.45
N GLU A 526 37.36 16.64 -11.71
CA GLU A 526 36.56 17.48 -12.61
C GLU A 526 35.12 17.62 -12.11
N ARG A 527 34.59 18.84 -12.11
CA ARG A 527 33.21 19.20 -11.75
C ARG A 527 32.31 19.33 -12.97
N GLN A 528 32.62 18.56 -14.01
CA GLN A 528 31.90 18.55 -15.27
C GLN A 528 31.27 17.19 -15.51
N TRP A 529 29.98 17.18 -15.82
CA TRP A 529 29.28 15.99 -16.28
C TRP A 529 28.97 16.10 -17.78
N ASP A 530 29.65 15.31 -18.61
CA ASP A 530 29.29 15.13 -20.02
C ASP A 530 28.38 13.90 -20.19
N ALA A 531 27.12 14.15 -20.55
CA ALA A 531 26.12 13.13 -20.80
C ALA A 531 25.97 12.80 -22.30
N CYS A 532 26.81 13.35 -23.18
CA CYS A 532 26.71 13.15 -24.63
C CYS A 532 27.47 11.91 -25.13
N GLU A 533 28.36 11.34 -24.34
CA GLU A 533 29.16 10.19 -24.76
C GLU A 533 28.33 8.92 -24.99
N GLN A 534 27.32 8.68 -24.14
CA GLN A 534 26.37 7.58 -24.28
C GLN A 534 24.95 7.98 -23.88
N GLN A 535 23.96 7.30 -24.47
CA GLN A 535 22.55 7.58 -24.24
C GLN A 535 21.96 6.72 -23.13
N PHE A 536 21.16 7.35 -22.27
CA PHE A 536 20.32 6.65 -21.31
C PHE A 536 19.06 6.10 -21.98
N GLN A 537 19.14 4.87 -22.50
CA GLN A 537 18.14 4.27 -23.39
C GLN A 537 16.68 4.27 -22.84
N GLN A 538 16.50 3.96 -21.55
CA GLN A 538 15.18 3.75 -20.94
C GLN A 538 14.89 4.70 -19.78
N LEU A 539 15.75 5.70 -19.54
CA LEU A 539 15.65 6.54 -18.34
C LEU A 539 14.44 7.48 -18.44
N LYS A 540 13.52 7.33 -17.49
CA LYS A 540 12.28 8.11 -17.38
C LYS A 540 12.34 9.16 -16.28
N PHE A 541 13.14 8.93 -15.25
CA PHE A 541 13.28 9.87 -14.14
C PHE A 541 14.74 10.04 -13.72
N LEU A 542 15.22 11.28 -13.79
CA LEU A 542 16.51 11.70 -13.27
C LEU A 542 16.31 12.64 -12.08
N MET A 543 16.93 12.31 -10.95
CA MET A 543 16.93 13.15 -9.75
C MET A 543 18.36 13.42 -9.32
N LEU A 544 18.71 14.69 -9.22
CA LEU A 544 20.00 15.19 -8.78
C LEU A 544 19.78 16.03 -7.53
N GLU A 545 20.43 15.65 -6.43
CA GLU A 545 20.30 16.36 -5.15
C GLU A 545 21.68 16.58 -4.53
N LEU A 546 22.03 17.81 -4.11
CA LEU A 546 23.30 18.11 -3.43
C LEU A 546 24.52 17.55 -4.20
N LEU A 547 24.66 17.89 -5.49
CA LEU A 547 25.81 17.47 -6.30
C LEU A 547 26.78 18.62 -6.49
N ASP A 548 28.08 18.32 -6.53
CA ASP A 548 29.17 19.28 -6.75
C ASP A 548 29.55 19.41 -8.25
N ILE A 549 28.53 19.57 -9.10
CA ILE A 549 28.68 19.80 -10.54
C ILE A 549 28.58 21.30 -10.81
N GLU A 550 29.57 21.85 -11.51
CA GLU A 550 29.56 23.23 -12.01
C GLU A 550 28.99 23.28 -13.43
N HIS A 551 29.49 22.40 -14.31
CA HIS A 551 29.07 22.33 -15.70
C HIS A 551 28.40 21.00 -16.03
N TRP A 552 27.17 21.06 -16.51
CA TRP A 552 26.45 19.91 -17.04
C TRP A 552 26.32 20.08 -18.55
N LYS A 553 26.73 19.07 -19.32
CA LYS A 553 26.59 19.04 -20.77
C LYS A 553 25.74 17.84 -21.17
N ALA A 554 24.66 18.10 -21.90
CA ALA A 554 23.75 17.08 -22.39
C ALA A 554 23.15 17.51 -23.72
N SER A 555 22.63 16.55 -24.48
CA SER A 555 21.86 16.81 -25.71
C SER A 555 20.46 16.22 -25.59
N SER A 556 19.55 16.62 -26.48
CA SER A 556 18.21 16.01 -26.61
C SER A 556 18.28 14.50 -26.85
N THR A 557 19.35 14.01 -27.48
CA THR A 557 19.57 12.58 -27.73
C THR A 557 20.15 11.83 -26.53
N SER A 558 20.71 12.52 -25.53
CA SER A 558 21.30 11.89 -24.33
C SER A 558 20.26 11.16 -23.48
N PHE A 559 18.99 11.60 -23.54
CA PHE A 559 17.90 11.16 -22.66
C PHE A 559 16.58 10.93 -23.43
N PRO A 560 16.51 9.96 -24.35
CA PRO A 560 15.39 9.82 -25.30
C PRO A 560 14.01 9.56 -24.66
N CYS A 561 13.97 8.95 -23.46
CA CYS A 561 12.73 8.56 -22.78
C CYS A 561 12.42 9.35 -21.49
N LEU A 562 13.14 10.46 -21.25
CA LEU A 562 13.09 11.17 -19.97
C LEU A 562 11.78 11.94 -19.82
N LYS A 563 11.01 11.59 -18.79
CA LYS A 563 9.72 12.22 -18.45
C LYS A 563 9.84 13.25 -17.34
N ARG A 564 10.72 13.01 -16.37
CA ARG A 564 10.88 13.87 -15.20
C ARG A 564 12.35 14.15 -14.92
N LEU A 565 12.66 15.42 -14.71
CA LEU A 565 13.92 15.89 -14.17
C LEU A 565 13.66 16.57 -12.82
N ALA A 566 14.43 16.22 -11.79
CA ALA A 566 14.40 16.87 -10.50
C ALA A 566 15.81 17.31 -10.08
N LEU A 567 15.97 18.59 -9.74
CA LEU A 567 17.23 19.22 -9.33
C LEU A 567 17.02 19.92 -7.99
N TRP A 568 17.60 19.37 -6.93
CA TRP A 568 17.39 19.87 -5.57
C TRP A 568 18.72 20.25 -4.90
N MET A 569 18.82 21.47 -4.39
CA MET A 569 20.00 21.92 -3.64
C MET A 569 21.34 21.73 -4.39
N CYS A 570 21.35 21.84 -5.73
CA CYS A 570 22.57 21.89 -6.54
C CYS A 570 23.01 23.36 -6.66
N GLU A 571 23.69 23.88 -5.65
CA GLU A 571 24.03 25.32 -5.56
C GLU A 571 25.13 25.74 -6.55
N ASP A 572 26.04 24.83 -6.90
CA ASP A 572 27.21 25.11 -7.76
C ASP A 572 26.91 25.02 -9.26
N LEU A 573 25.77 24.43 -9.64
CA LEU A 573 25.41 24.24 -11.04
C LEU A 573 25.14 25.59 -11.72
N GLU A 574 25.87 25.90 -12.78
CA GLU A 574 25.72 27.16 -13.50
C GLU A 574 24.42 27.20 -14.30
N GLU A 575 24.19 26.23 -15.17
CA GLU A 575 22.99 26.16 -16.01
C GLU A 575 22.59 24.73 -16.35
N ILE A 576 21.33 24.56 -16.73
CA ILE A 576 20.85 23.34 -17.38
C ILE A 576 21.05 23.50 -18.89
N PRO A 577 21.59 22.48 -19.60
CA PRO A 577 21.63 22.46 -21.06
C PRO A 577 20.25 22.75 -21.67
N LEU A 578 20.17 23.69 -22.61
CA LEU A 578 18.91 24.10 -23.23
C LEU A 578 18.32 22.96 -24.07
N GLU A 579 19.19 22.12 -24.63
CA GLU A 579 18.86 20.94 -25.42
C GLU A 579 18.06 19.89 -24.63
N ILE A 580 18.02 19.97 -23.30
CA ILE A 580 17.10 19.15 -22.47
C ILE A 580 15.65 19.56 -22.70
N GLY A 581 15.39 20.82 -23.02
CA GLY A 581 14.06 21.33 -23.38
C GLY A 581 13.48 20.66 -24.62
N GLU A 582 14.34 20.30 -25.58
CA GLU A 582 13.95 19.65 -26.84
C GLU A 582 13.59 18.15 -26.69
N ILE A 583 13.68 17.59 -25.48
CA ILE A 583 13.33 16.18 -25.24
C ILE A 583 11.81 16.04 -25.31
N ALA A 584 11.31 15.47 -26.41
CA ALA A 584 9.88 15.32 -26.67
C ALA A 584 9.08 14.53 -25.61
N THR A 585 9.75 13.72 -24.78
CA THR A 585 9.08 12.93 -23.73
C THR A 585 9.04 13.63 -22.37
N LEU A 586 9.63 14.82 -22.23
CA LEU A 586 9.78 15.52 -20.96
C LEU A 586 8.46 16.18 -20.55
N GLU A 587 7.92 15.74 -19.42
CA GLU A 587 6.63 16.20 -18.88
C GLU A 587 6.81 17.16 -17.70
N LEU A 588 7.91 17.03 -16.94
CA LEU A 588 8.09 17.76 -15.69
C LEU A 588 9.56 18.06 -15.36
N ILE A 589 9.87 19.32 -15.08
CA ILE A 589 11.11 19.77 -14.45
C ILE A 589 10.81 20.33 -13.07
N GLU A 590 11.36 19.72 -12.02
CA GLU A 590 11.23 20.18 -10.64
C GLU A 590 12.56 20.72 -10.14
N ILE A 591 12.54 21.92 -9.58
CA ILE A 591 13.74 22.59 -9.07
C ILE A 591 13.46 23.10 -7.68
N ASP A 592 14.38 22.81 -6.75
CA ASP A 592 14.42 23.33 -5.39
C ASP A 592 15.78 24.01 -5.23
N SER A 593 15.93 25.21 -5.80
CA SER A 593 17.24 25.84 -5.95
C SER A 593 17.24 27.31 -5.60
N ARG A 594 18.17 27.69 -4.73
CA ARG A 594 18.57 29.08 -4.49
C ARG A 594 19.47 29.65 -5.60
N SER A 595 19.86 28.85 -6.60
CA SER A 595 20.70 29.28 -7.71
C SER A 595 19.88 30.01 -8.77
N ASN A 596 20.07 31.33 -8.84
CA ASN A 596 19.41 32.19 -9.81
C ASN A 596 19.75 31.82 -11.28
N SER A 597 20.91 31.22 -11.54
CA SER A 597 21.35 30.87 -12.89
C SER A 597 20.62 29.64 -13.44
N VAL A 598 20.42 28.61 -12.60
CA VAL A 598 19.58 27.44 -12.92
C VAL A 598 18.12 27.86 -13.17
N VAL A 599 17.58 28.74 -12.32
CA VAL A 599 16.22 29.25 -12.52
C VAL A 599 16.09 30.04 -13.84
N LYS A 600 17.12 30.79 -14.24
CA LYS A 600 17.14 31.53 -15.52
C LYS A 600 17.18 30.59 -16.72
N SER A 601 18.04 29.58 -16.73
CA SER A 601 18.13 28.61 -17.85
C SER A 601 16.80 27.86 -18.02
N VAL A 602 16.15 27.49 -16.93
CA VAL A 602 14.86 26.78 -16.99
C VAL A 602 13.72 27.66 -17.49
N LYS A 603 13.73 28.95 -17.15
CA LYS A 603 12.79 29.92 -17.74
C LYS A 603 13.00 30.08 -19.24
N ARG A 604 14.25 30.01 -19.73
CA ARG A 604 14.54 30.03 -21.17
C ARG A 604 13.99 28.79 -21.86
N ILE A 605 14.23 27.60 -21.29
CA ILE A 605 13.65 26.34 -21.79
C ILE A 605 12.12 26.43 -21.86
N GLN A 606 11.48 26.98 -20.82
CA GLN A 606 10.03 27.17 -20.81
C GLN A 606 9.54 28.08 -21.94
N GLN A 607 10.23 29.20 -22.15
CA GLN A 607 9.88 30.17 -23.19
C GLN A 607 10.04 29.57 -24.58
N GLU A 608 11.15 28.87 -24.83
CA GLU A 608 11.43 28.22 -26.12
C GLU A 608 10.36 27.16 -26.44
N GLN A 609 9.97 26.34 -25.45
CA GLN A 609 8.90 25.35 -25.64
C GLN A 609 7.52 26.00 -25.87
N GLN A 610 7.22 27.13 -25.21
CA GLN A 610 5.98 27.88 -25.44
C GLN A 610 5.94 28.55 -26.82
N ASP A 611 7.07 29.10 -27.27
CA ASP A 611 7.20 29.70 -28.60
C ASP A 611 7.02 28.64 -29.71
N GLU A 612 7.38 27.39 -29.44
CA GLU A 612 7.12 26.21 -30.30
C GLU A 612 5.69 25.64 -30.16
N GLY A 613 4.87 26.19 -29.26
CA GLY A 613 3.49 25.77 -29.01
C GLY A 613 3.33 24.53 -28.11
N ASN A 614 4.38 24.15 -27.37
CA ASN A 614 4.36 23.04 -26.42
C ASN A 614 4.05 23.50 -24.99
N ASP A 615 2.76 23.51 -24.63
CA ASP A 615 2.29 23.84 -23.28
C ASP A 615 2.26 22.64 -22.31
N GLU A 616 2.68 21.44 -22.74
CA GLU A 616 2.59 20.23 -21.92
C GLU A 616 3.71 20.12 -20.87
N LEU A 617 4.87 20.75 -21.12
CA LEU A 617 6.01 20.75 -20.20
C LEU A 617 5.69 21.57 -18.94
N LYS A 618 5.62 20.90 -17.79
CA LYS A 618 5.42 21.56 -16.50
C LYS A 618 6.73 21.85 -15.83
N ILE A 619 6.83 23.04 -15.23
CA ILE A 619 8.02 23.43 -14.47
C ILE A 619 7.58 23.90 -13.10
N THR A 620 8.16 23.32 -12.05
CA THR A 620 7.91 23.73 -10.66
C THR A 620 9.20 24.18 -10.00
N VAL A 621 9.18 25.36 -9.38
CA VAL A 621 10.26 25.90 -8.56
C VAL A 621 9.77 26.00 -7.11
N ASP A 622 10.50 25.37 -6.18
CA ASP A 622 10.18 25.31 -4.75
C ASP A 622 8.73 24.81 -4.47
N GLY A 623 8.29 23.84 -5.26
CA GLY A 623 6.94 23.27 -5.18
C GLY A 623 5.81 24.15 -5.75
N LYS A 624 6.14 25.28 -6.39
CA LYS A 624 5.19 26.16 -7.08
C LYS A 624 5.37 26.07 -8.59
N GLU A 625 4.28 25.94 -9.33
CA GLU A 625 4.30 25.92 -10.80
C GLU A 625 4.66 27.31 -11.33
N LEU A 626 5.59 27.39 -12.28
CA LEU A 626 5.97 28.64 -12.95
C LEU A 626 4.88 29.01 -13.96
N SER A 627 3.96 29.89 -13.55
CA SER A 627 2.99 30.51 -14.47
C SER A 627 3.51 31.86 -14.95
N PHE A 628 3.87 31.97 -16.24
CA PHE A 628 4.03 33.27 -16.88
C PHE A 628 2.65 33.75 -17.32
N PHE A 629 2.18 34.83 -16.69
CA PHE A 629 1.10 35.63 -17.29
C PHE A 629 1.70 36.39 -18.48
N SER A 630 1.21 36.08 -19.68
CA SER A 630 1.38 36.96 -20.83
C SER A 630 0.74 38.31 -20.52
N SER A 631 1.58 39.33 -20.35
CA SER A 631 1.14 40.73 -20.47
C SER A 631 2.22 41.54 -21.16
N GLN A 632 2.27 41.45 -22.48
CA GLN A 632 2.56 42.64 -23.26
C GLN A 632 1.25 43.41 -23.42
N HIS A 633 1.13 44.52 -22.70
CA HIS A 633 0.72 45.79 -23.30
C HIS A 633 0.98 46.96 -22.34
N GLY A 634 1.95 47.79 -22.74
CA GLY A 634 1.95 49.25 -22.63
C GLY A 634 1.59 49.90 -21.30
N SER A 635 2.61 50.44 -20.64
CA SER A 635 2.55 51.82 -20.14
C SER A 635 3.97 52.37 -19.98
N SER A 636 4.30 53.27 -20.90
CA SER A 636 5.15 54.43 -20.68
C SER A 636 4.76 55.22 -19.44
N GLU A 637 5.65 56.14 -19.03
CA GLU A 637 5.58 57.14 -17.95
C GLU A 637 6.28 56.70 -16.65
N SER A 638 7.18 57.45 -16.01
CA SER A 638 7.97 58.65 -16.32
C SER A 638 8.74 58.98 -15.03
N GLU A 639 9.98 59.47 -15.20
CA GLU A 639 10.88 60.13 -14.22
C GLU A 639 11.55 59.31 -13.10
#